data_AF-A0A353BDH9-F1
#
_entry.id   AF-A0A353BDH9-F1
#
_cell.length_a   1.000
_cell.length_b   1.000
_cell.length_c   1.000
_cell.angle_alpha   90.00
_cell.angle_beta   90.00
_cell.angle_gamma   90.00
#
_symmetry.space_group_name_H-M   'P 1'
#
loop_
_entity.id
_entity.type
_entity.pdbx_description
1 polymer ?
#
loop_
_entity_poly.entity_id
_entity_poly.type
_entity_poly.pdbx_seq_one_letter_code
_entity_poly.pdbx_strand_id
1 'polypeptide(L)'
;MLPKHVFSKDRIVLCRPLPLGCRLAKLLLAVFAILFFSTISLAQEAQWIWSPEHPPGRAPAGDCFFRRTLQIDRVEQASITITADDAYALYVNGRQIGSGNSIQQMEQYDIGRLLRRGRNVIAIRVRNAADGPAAVAARVFVKPAGKPWLSYSTSAAWRSQIEPSAGWQSLSYNDLTWKPAKSFGQLGETAPWDRRSEVSPKRLSENQRFRISREFAVDEVLESETTGSLVNIAFNEFGHLIAAQEGGPLLLIYDSDKDGKLDKTREYCDLIDGIQGILPLNGDVYVTGMGSEGAGVYRLIDKDRNGNLEEAERIVAIDGEISEHGAHGLALGPDGRIYCVLGNQAEYAGEFASTSPLKNYYEGDLVGPRKEDPGGHALGVKAPGGTIIRFDIDGEEVELVAGGLRNAYDIAFHPSGRLFVHDSDMESDEGSVWYRPTSLYEVTEGAEFGWRSGWAKWPSYYYDRLPALLETDRGSPTGACVYDHIMMPQRYHGALFLADWTEGQILCVRLDEKGGAQSEVFLQGQPLNVTDLAVGPDGWLYFCTGGRGTKGGVYQVRWRGTVPDSVKNLGNGIAKAIRQPQLDAAWTRQEIASLKREMGGAWADKVAGVAFSDENTSEFRIRALDLMQLFGPTPTPELLLALSESPNEQVRAKTAQLMALHREDEGVIRGLIGLLEDRSSPVQQTACEALLRADVQVPYRRLRPLFESKDTRITWAARRLLERVPSDEWRDQALEDESP
;
A
#
# COMPACT_ATOMS: atom_id res chain seq x y z
N MET A 1 29.30 -23.54 44.94
CA MET A 1 30.33 -24.53 45.32
C MET A 1 30.33 -25.66 44.29
N LEU A 2 31.53 -26.08 43.90
CA LEU A 2 31.98 -27.13 42.96
C LEU A 2 31.34 -28.55 43.20
N PRO A 3 31.61 -29.61 42.38
CA PRO A 3 31.46 -29.79 40.92
C PRO A 3 31.15 -31.28 40.47
N LYS A 4 31.22 -31.53 39.15
CA LYS A 4 31.81 -32.70 38.41
C LYS A 4 30.98 -33.92 37.90
N HIS A 5 31.36 -34.25 36.64
CA HIS A 5 31.39 -35.52 35.86
C HIS A 5 30.28 -35.76 34.81
N VAL A 6 30.47 -36.19 33.54
CA VAL A 6 31.53 -36.48 32.52
C VAL A 6 31.19 -37.80 31.77
N PHE A 7 30.92 -37.67 30.46
CA PHE A 7 31.24 -38.53 29.27
C PHE A 7 30.79 -40.00 29.03
N SER A 8 30.14 -40.17 27.85
CA SER A 8 30.35 -41.14 26.72
C SER A 8 30.05 -42.65 26.92
N LYS A 9 29.78 -43.54 25.93
CA LYS A 9 30.14 -43.65 24.49
C LYS A 9 29.34 -44.82 23.81
N ASP A 10 29.09 -44.70 22.50
CA ASP A 10 29.05 -45.66 21.37
C ASP A 10 28.48 -47.11 21.38
N ARG A 11 27.99 -47.47 20.17
CA ARG A 11 27.30 -48.67 19.63
C ARG A 11 28.12 -49.98 19.60
N ILE A 12 27.44 -51.13 19.42
CA ILE A 12 27.64 -52.14 18.33
C ILE A 12 26.50 -53.19 18.29
N VAL A 13 26.36 -53.80 17.11
CA VAL A 13 25.32 -54.56 16.41
C VAL A 13 25.28 -56.07 16.76
N LEU A 14 24.14 -56.75 16.52
CA LEU A 14 23.99 -58.00 15.69
C LEU A 14 22.74 -58.84 16.03
N CYS A 15 21.95 -59.18 15.00
CA CYS A 15 21.14 -60.41 14.95
C CYS A 15 20.89 -60.88 13.49
N ARG A 16 21.02 -62.20 13.29
CA ARG A 16 20.72 -63.10 12.14
C ARG A 16 20.62 -64.53 12.74
N PRO A 17 20.21 -65.63 12.04
CA PRO A 17 19.58 -65.81 10.70
C PRO A 17 18.49 -66.93 10.66
N LEU A 18 17.95 -67.28 9.45
CA LEU A 18 17.66 -68.64 8.86
C LEU A 18 16.35 -68.76 8.02
N PRO A 19 16.24 -69.69 7.02
CA PRO A 19 16.02 -69.35 5.60
C PRO A 19 15.16 -70.34 4.74
N LEU A 20 15.24 -70.25 3.38
CA LEU A 20 14.98 -71.24 2.27
C LEU A 20 13.61 -72.01 2.26
N GLY A 21 12.84 -72.21 1.18
CA GLY A 21 13.02 -72.18 -0.28
C GLY A 21 12.71 -73.56 -0.92
N CYS A 22 11.74 -73.67 -1.86
CA CYS A 22 11.61 -74.67 -2.99
C CYS A 22 10.15 -74.72 -3.53
N ARG A 23 9.80 -74.99 -4.81
CA ARG A 23 10.44 -74.98 -6.15
C ARG A 23 9.39 -75.49 -7.20
N LEU A 24 9.59 -75.16 -8.50
CA LEU A 24 9.02 -75.74 -9.76
C LEU A 24 7.59 -75.30 -10.23
N ALA A 25 7.27 -75.09 -11.52
CA ALA A 25 8.00 -75.21 -12.80
C ALA A 25 7.16 -74.70 -14.03
N LYS A 26 7.89 -74.23 -15.07
CA LYS A 26 7.58 -74.17 -16.54
C LYS A 26 6.49 -73.20 -17.04
N LEU A 27 6.53 -72.59 -18.23
CA LEU A 27 7.52 -72.16 -19.24
C LEU A 27 6.65 -71.47 -20.34
N LEU A 28 7.14 -70.39 -20.98
CA LEU A 28 6.68 -69.83 -22.28
C LEU A 28 5.29 -69.14 -22.38
N LEU A 29 5.28 -67.81 -22.28
CA LEU A 29 4.92 -66.87 -23.38
C LEU A 29 5.11 -65.43 -22.86
N ALA A 30 6.28 -64.85 -23.12
CA ALA A 30 6.59 -63.47 -22.78
C ALA A 30 7.28 -62.79 -23.97
N VAL A 31 6.50 -62.46 -25.00
CA VAL A 31 6.82 -61.40 -25.97
C VAL A 31 5.49 -60.79 -26.42
N PHE A 32 5.01 -59.77 -25.71
CA PHE A 32 4.22 -58.62 -26.19
C PHE A 32 3.64 -57.89 -24.98
N ALA A 33 4.52 -57.25 -24.22
CA ALA A 33 4.15 -56.14 -23.36
C ALA A 33 5.30 -55.14 -23.44
N ILE A 34 5.25 -54.29 -24.47
CA ILE A 34 5.95 -53.02 -24.42
C ILE A 34 5.31 -52.29 -23.24
N LEU A 35 6.01 -52.36 -22.11
CA LEU A 35 5.71 -51.60 -20.91
C LEU A 35 5.77 -50.12 -21.29
N PHE A 36 4.61 -49.49 -21.47
CA PHE A 36 4.48 -48.05 -21.26
C PHE A 36 4.68 -47.80 -19.76
N PHE A 37 5.94 -47.81 -19.32
CA PHE A 37 6.29 -47.15 -18.09
C PHE A 37 6.03 -45.66 -18.31
N SER A 38 4.90 -45.17 -17.78
CA SER A 38 4.80 -43.75 -17.45
C SER A 38 5.82 -43.50 -16.37
N THR A 39 6.95 -42.92 -16.73
CA THR A 39 7.91 -42.40 -15.76
C THR A 39 7.19 -41.33 -14.94
N ILE A 40 6.72 -41.71 -13.77
CA ILE A 40 6.29 -40.77 -12.74
C ILE A 40 7.59 -40.16 -12.23
N SER A 41 7.98 -39.00 -12.78
CA SER A 41 9.11 -38.24 -12.28
C SER A 41 8.68 -37.52 -11.01
N LEU A 42 9.50 -37.61 -9.96
CA LEU A 42 9.42 -36.70 -8.80
C LEU A 42 9.50 -35.24 -9.30
N ALA A 43 8.92 -34.30 -8.55
CA ALA A 43 8.74 -32.90 -8.94
C ALA A 43 10.01 -32.29 -9.58
N GLN A 44 10.06 -32.31 -10.92
CA GLN A 44 11.15 -31.75 -11.71
C GLN A 44 10.76 -30.35 -12.17
N GLU A 45 11.68 -29.41 -12.00
CA GLU A 45 11.54 -28.02 -12.44
C GLU A 45 11.44 -27.95 -13.97
N ALA A 46 10.78 -26.91 -14.49
CA ALA A 46 10.65 -26.68 -15.92
C ALA A 46 12.01 -26.41 -16.58
N GLN A 47 12.15 -26.86 -17.82
CA GLN A 47 13.30 -26.60 -18.67
C GLN A 47 12.90 -25.75 -19.87
N TRP A 48 13.80 -24.86 -20.31
CA TRP A 48 13.70 -24.21 -21.60
C TRP A 48 13.87 -25.27 -22.69
N ILE A 49 12.86 -25.40 -23.56
CA ILE A 49 12.87 -26.38 -24.65
C ILE A 49 12.66 -25.70 -26.00
N TRP A 50 13.24 -26.30 -27.05
CA TRP A 50 12.99 -25.91 -28.43
C TRP A 50 13.02 -27.12 -29.39
N SER A 51 12.72 -26.88 -30.67
CA SER A 51 12.84 -27.91 -31.71
C SER A 51 14.31 -28.36 -31.87
N PRO A 52 14.59 -29.67 -31.97
CA PRO A 52 15.94 -30.18 -32.23
C PRO A 52 16.45 -29.83 -33.64
N GLU A 53 15.59 -29.31 -34.53
CA GLU A 53 15.95 -28.90 -35.88
C GLU A 53 16.76 -27.60 -35.92
N HIS A 54 16.77 -26.85 -34.82
CA HIS A 54 17.51 -25.59 -34.69
C HIS A 54 18.55 -25.69 -33.56
N PRO A 55 19.80 -25.24 -33.80
CA PRO A 55 20.77 -25.10 -32.71
C PRO A 55 20.30 -24.08 -31.66
N PRO A 56 20.68 -24.24 -30.37
CA PRO A 56 20.39 -23.23 -29.35
C PRO A 56 20.92 -21.85 -29.77
N GLY A 57 20.11 -20.80 -29.62
CA GLY A 57 20.48 -19.43 -29.96
C GLY A 57 20.42 -19.06 -31.45
N ARG A 58 20.03 -19.99 -32.33
CA ARG A 58 19.99 -19.78 -33.80
C ARG A 58 18.72 -20.37 -34.45
N ALA A 59 17.56 -20.10 -33.86
CA ALA A 59 16.27 -20.41 -34.44
C ALA A 59 15.87 -19.33 -35.46
N PRO A 60 15.34 -19.71 -36.64
CA PRO A 60 14.81 -18.74 -37.59
C PRO A 60 13.50 -18.13 -37.07
N ALA A 61 13.11 -16.96 -37.60
CA ALA A 61 11.79 -16.41 -37.39
C ALA A 61 10.70 -17.37 -37.91
N GLY A 62 9.65 -17.60 -37.11
CA GLY A 62 8.60 -18.56 -37.45
C GLY A 62 7.92 -19.21 -36.24
N ASP A 63 6.95 -20.07 -36.49
CA ASP A 63 6.21 -20.80 -35.46
C ASP A 63 6.89 -22.17 -35.17
N CYS A 64 6.97 -22.54 -33.90
CA CYS A 64 7.33 -23.88 -33.43
C CYS A 64 6.24 -24.40 -32.49
N PHE A 65 5.94 -25.69 -32.57
CA PHE A 65 4.76 -26.28 -31.94
C PHE A 65 5.18 -27.38 -31.00
N PHE A 66 4.59 -27.43 -29.80
CA PHE A 66 4.92 -28.36 -28.73
C PHE A 66 3.67 -29.09 -28.24
N ARG A 67 3.82 -30.38 -27.90
CA ARG A 67 2.74 -31.20 -27.35
C ARG A 67 3.21 -32.10 -26.21
N ARG A 68 2.36 -32.24 -25.20
CA ARG A 68 2.50 -33.24 -24.13
C ARG A 68 1.17 -33.95 -23.91
N THR A 69 1.20 -35.28 -24.02
CA THR A 69 0.06 -36.13 -23.66
C THR A 69 0.14 -36.50 -22.19
N LEU A 70 -0.99 -36.41 -21.50
CA LEU A 70 -1.16 -36.69 -20.07
C LEU A 70 -2.21 -37.79 -19.91
N GLN A 71 -1.97 -38.75 -19.02
CA GLN A 71 -2.97 -39.74 -18.61
C GLN A 71 -3.37 -39.43 -17.18
N ILE A 72 -4.63 -39.00 -16.99
CA ILE A 72 -5.09 -38.44 -15.71
C ILE A 72 -6.37 -39.16 -15.28
N ASP A 73 -6.49 -39.47 -13.99
CA ASP A 73 -7.72 -40.02 -13.41
C ASP A 73 -8.73 -38.88 -13.13
N ARG A 74 -9.09 -38.65 -11.86
CA ARG A 74 -9.91 -37.51 -11.44
C ARG A 74 -8.98 -36.36 -11.01
N VAL A 75 -9.19 -35.16 -11.54
CA VAL A 75 -8.43 -33.95 -11.15
C VAL A 75 -9.13 -33.23 -10.01
N GLU A 76 -8.38 -32.88 -8.96
CA GLU A 76 -8.82 -31.93 -7.94
C GLU A 76 -8.42 -30.51 -8.34
N GLN A 77 -7.16 -30.31 -8.72
CA GLN A 77 -6.59 -29.02 -9.11
C GLN A 77 -5.55 -29.22 -10.21
N ALA A 78 -5.41 -28.26 -11.11
CA ALA A 78 -4.30 -28.24 -12.06
C ALA A 78 -3.98 -26.81 -12.52
N SER A 79 -2.71 -26.49 -12.61
CA SER A 79 -2.23 -25.20 -13.11
C SER A 79 -1.09 -25.38 -14.10
N ILE A 80 -0.95 -24.39 -14.97
CA ILE A 80 0.19 -24.23 -15.85
C ILE A 80 0.73 -22.82 -15.75
N THR A 81 2.02 -22.68 -15.51
CA THR A 81 2.75 -21.41 -15.48
C THR A 81 3.76 -21.41 -16.62
N ILE A 82 3.61 -20.54 -17.62
CA ILE A 82 4.29 -20.63 -18.92
C ILE A 82 4.95 -19.32 -19.33
N THR A 83 6.10 -19.42 -20.01
CA THR A 83 6.84 -18.32 -20.62
C THR A 83 7.48 -18.79 -21.94
N ALA A 84 7.70 -17.89 -22.89
CA ALA A 84 8.34 -18.19 -24.17
C ALA A 84 9.12 -16.98 -24.71
N ASP A 85 10.07 -17.22 -25.62
CA ASP A 85 11.01 -16.18 -26.06
C ASP A 85 10.34 -14.91 -26.58
N ASP A 86 9.45 -15.08 -27.55
CA ASP A 86 8.78 -13.96 -28.21
C ASP A 86 7.27 -14.00 -28.05
N ALA A 87 6.59 -15.07 -28.46
CA ALA A 87 5.17 -15.23 -28.19
C ALA A 87 4.73 -16.68 -28.12
N TYR A 88 3.70 -16.98 -27.32
CA TYR A 88 3.09 -18.29 -27.29
C TYR A 88 1.56 -18.24 -27.33
N ALA A 89 0.95 -19.32 -27.78
CA ALA A 89 -0.47 -19.62 -27.63
C ALA A 89 -0.61 -21.01 -27.01
N LEU A 90 -1.33 -21.10 -25.90
CA LEU A 90 -1.48 -22.29 -25.07
C LEU A 90 -2.86 -22.91 -25.27
N TYR A 91 -2.88 -24.23 -25.45
CA TYR A 91 -4.08 -25.02 -25.69
C TYR A 91 -4.15 -26.21 -24.73
N VAL A 92 -5.35 -26.52 -24.26
CA VAL A 92 -5.66 -27.75 -23.52
C VAL A 92 -6.81 -28.45 -24.22
N ASN A 93 -6.60 -29.70 -24.62
CA ASN A 93 -7.58 -30.53 -25.31
C ASN A 93 -8.21 -29.85 -26.55
N GLY A 94 -7.40 -29.10 -27.29
CA GLY A 94 -7.79 -28.37 -28.50
C GLY A 94 -8.39 -26.98 -28.27
N ARG A 95 -8.71 -26.60 -27.03
CA ARG A 95 -9.20 -25.27 -26.69
C ARG A 95 -8.03 -24.35 -26.36
N GLN A 96 -7.96 -23.18 -26.98
CA GLN A 96 -7.00 -22.15 -26.57
C GLN A 96 -7.41 -21.56 -25.23
N ILE A 97 -6.47 -21.45 -24.29
CA ILE A 97 -6.71 -21.00 -22.92
C ILE A 97 -5.90 -19.76 -22.55
N GLY A 98 -4.86 -19.45 -23.33
CA GLY A 98 -3.97 -18.35 -23.04
C GLY A 98 -3.02 -18.04 -24.20
N SER A 99 -2.39 -16.88 -24.12
CA SER A 99 -1.31 -16.45 -25.01
C SER A 99 -0.51 -15.36 -24.32
N GLY A 100 0.81 -15.36 -24.52
CA GLY A 100 1.71 -14.35 -23.95
C GLY A 100 2.84 -14.02 -24.91
N ASN A 101 3.60 -12.97 -24.60
CA ASN A 101 4.65 -12.44 -25.48
C ASN A 101 5.91 -11.92 -24.76
N SER A 102 6.29 -12.55 -23.64
CA SER A 102 7.45 -12.12 -22.85
C SER A 102 8.11 -13.30 -22.16
N ILE A 103 9.45 -13.28 -22.09
CA ILE A 103 10.27 -14.22 -21.32
C ILE A 103 10.32 -13.93 -19.83
N GLN A 104 10.15 -12.66 -19.45
CA GLN A 104 10.50 -12.17 -18.11
C GLN A 104 9.42 -12.43 -17.07
N GLN A 105 8.18 -12.71 -17.51
CA GLN A 105 7.05 -12.99 -16.62
C GLN A 105 6.35 -14.27 -17.08
N MET A 106 6.39 -15.30 -16.24
CA MET A 106 5.59 -16.49 -16.50
C MET A 106 4.11 -16.22 -16.17
N GLU A 107 3.22 -16.60 -17.07
CA GLU A 107 1.78 -16.46 -16.88
C GLU A 107 1.18 -17.75 -16.36
N GLN A 108 0.34 -17.67 -15.33
CA GLN A 108 -0.32 -18.83 -14.71
C GLN A 108 -1.78 -18.96 -15.12
N TYR A 109 -2.19 -20.17 -15.50
CA TYR A 109 -3.55 -20.53 -15.89
C TYR A 109 -4.04 -21.72 -15.06
N ASP A 110 -5.28 -21.66 -14.54
CA ASP A 110 -5.98 -22.82 -13.99
C ASP A 110 -6.56 -23.66 -15.14
N ILE A 111 -6.16 -24.93 -15.21
CA ILE A 111 -6.58 -25.87 -16.25
C ILE A 111 -7.39 -27.04 -15.70
N GLY A 112 -7.67 -27.07 -14.40
CA GLY A 112 -8.32 -28.21 -13.73
C GLY A 112 -9.65 -28.59 -14.36
N ARG A 113 -10.47 -27.59 -14.70
CA ARG A 113 -11.79 -27.78 -15.34
C ARG A 113 -11.73 -28.22 -16.81
N LEU A 114 -10.57 -28.11 -17.44
CA LEU A 114 -10.36 -28.44 -18.86
C LEU A 114 -9.80 -29.84 -19.06
N LEU A 115 -9.24 -30.43 -18.00
CA LEU A 115 -8.76 -31.79 -17.97
C LEU A 115 -9.90 -32.77 -17.70
N ARG A 116 -9.86 -33.92 -18.38
CA ARG A 116 -10.86 -34.98 -18.30
C ARG A 116 -10.23 -36.26 -17.76
N ARG A 117 -11.06 -37.19 -17.26
CA ARG A 117 -10.58 -38.55 -16.98
C ARG A 117 -10.11 -39.22 -18.26
N GLY A 118 -8.90 -39.78 -18.24
CA GLY A 118 -8.26 -40.42 -19.37
C GLY A 118 -7.17 -39.56 -20.01
N ARG A 119 -7.10 -39.63 -21.35
CA ARG A 119 -6.08 -38.94 -22.15
C ARG A 119 -6.40 -37.45 -22.25
N ASN A 120 -5.40 -36.62 -21.96
CA ASN A 120 -5.41 -35.17 -22.15
C ASN A 120 -4.20 -34.73 -22.97
N VAL A 121 -4.29 -33.59 -23.62
CA VAL A 121 -3.19 -32.98 -24.37
C VAL A 121 -3.05 -31.52 -23.96
N ILE A 122 -1.82 -31.14 -23.60
CA ILE A 122 -1.40 -29.74 -23.56
C ILE A 122 -0.59 -29.46 -24.82
N ALA A 123 -0.90 -28.38 -25.51
CA ALA A 123 -0.25 -28.00 -26.74
C ALA A 123 0.13 -26.51 -26.70
N ILE A 124 1.30 -26.16 -27.21
CA ILE A 124 1.81 -24.77 -27.20
C ILE A 124 2.31 -24.45 -28.61
N ARG A 125 1.87 -23.34 -29.18
CA ARG A 125 2.51 -22.74 -30.34
C ARG A 125 3.39 -21.61 -29.84
N VAL A 126 4.66 -21.59 -30.19
CA VAL A 126 5.58 -20.49 -29.91
C VAL A 126 5.93 -19.83 -31.23
N ARG A 127 5.82 -18.51 -31.31
CA ARG A 127 6.25 -17.71 -32.45
C ARG A 127 7.54 -17.01 -32.08
N ASN A 128 8.58 -17.24 -32.87
CA ASN A 128 9.84 -16.50 -32.85
C ASN A 128 9.74 -15.35 -33.88
N ALA A 129 9.89 -14.11 -33.43
CA ALA A 129 9.67 -12.89 -34.19
C ALA A 129 10.87 -12.53 -35.10
N ALA A 130 12.08 -12.95 -34.72
CA ALA A 130 13.30 -12.72 -35.50
C ALA A 130 14.28 -13.89 -35.38
N ASP A 131 15.23 -13.99 -36.30
CA ASP A 131 16.30 -14.98 -36.21
C ASP A 131 17.13 -14.75 -34.93
N GLY A 132 17.31 -15.78 -34.11
CA GLY A 132 17.99 -15.64 -32.82
C GLY A 132 17.69 -16.76 -31.83
N PRO A 133 17.89 -16.53 -30.52
CA PRO A 133 17.38 -17.41 -29.48
C PRO A 133 15.85 -17.63 -29.64
N ALA A 134 15.39 -18.83 -29.29
CA ALA A 134 13.97 -19.14 -29.15
C ALA A 134 13.82 -20.34 -28.21
N ALA A 135 12.91 -20.25 -27.25
CA ALA A 135 12.61 -21.32 -26.31
C ALA A 135 11.24 -21.12 -25.65
N VAL A 136 10.71 -22.18 -25.04
CA VAL A 136 9.55 -22.13 -24.15
C VAL A 136 9.83 -22.90 -22.87
N ALA A 137 9.33 -22.40 -21.75
CA ALA A 137 9.32 -23.10 -20.48
C ALA A 137 7.93 -23.04 -19.86
N ALA A 138 7.41 -24.17 -19.40
CA ALA A 138 6.13 -24.22 -18.69
C ALA A 138 6.21 -25.18 -17.50
N ARG A 139 5.89 -24.69 -16.31
CA ARG A 139 5.60 -25.49 -15.12
C ARG A 139 4.17 -26.02 -15.25
N VAL A 140 3.98 -27.33 -15.22
CA VAL A 140 2.64 -27.94 -15.31
C VAL A 140 2.44 -28.83 -14.10
N PHE A 141 1.54 -28.44 -13.21
CA PHE A 141 1.25 -29.20 -12.00
C PHE A 141 -0.20 -29.66 -12.01
N VAL A 142 -0.41 -30.95 -11.77
CA VAL A 142 -1.74 -31.57 -11.67
C VAL A 142 -1.83 -32.31 -10.35
N LYS A 143 -2.88 -32.05 -9.56
CA LYS A 143 -3.23 -32.80 -8.36
C LYS A 143 -4.38 -33.76 -8.67
N PRO A 144 -4.12 -35.07 -8.84
CA PRO A 144 -5.19 -36.05 -8.96
C PRO A 144 -5.81 -36.35 -7.60
N ALA A 145 -7.07 -36.78 -7.59
CA ALA A 145 -7.79 -37.07 -6.36
C ALA A 145 -7.11 -38.17 -5.54
N GLY A 146 -6.81 -37.88 -4.27
CA GLY A 146 -6.14 -38.79 -3.34
C GLY A 146 -4.70 -39.17 -3.72
N LYS A 147 -4.05 -38.43 -4.64
CA LYS A 147 -2.67 -38.64 -5.09
C LYS A 147 -1.84 -37.36 -4.88
N PRO A 148 -0.50 -37.47 -4.74
CA PRO A 148 0.36 -36.29 -4.69
C PRO A 148 0.35 -35.51 -6.00
N TRP A 149 0.82 -34.26 -5.96
CA TRP A 149 1.03 -33.43 -7.14
C TRP A 149 1.96 -34.12 -8.14
N LEU A 150 1.55 -34.13 -9.41
CA LEU A 150 2.31 -34.63 -10.55
C LEU A 150 2.83 -33.44 -11.37
N SER A 151 4.11 -33.47 -11.72
CA SER A 151 4.74 -32.51 -12.62
C SER A 151 4.74 -33.05 -14.05
N TYR A 152 4.33 -32.20 -15.00
CA TYR A 152 4.43 -32.42 -16.44
C TYR A 152 5.13 -31.26 -17.14
N SER A 153 5.98 -30.55 -16.39
CA SER A 153 6.71 -29.37 -16.84
C SER A 153 7.54 -29.65 -18.10
N THR A 154 7.85 -28.59 -18.86
CA THR A 154 8.63 -28.66 -20.09
C THR A 154 9.98 -29.33 -19.85
N SER A 155 10.30 -30.28 -20.72
CA SER A 155 11.49 -31.13 -20.67
C SER A 155 11.60 -31.89 -21.99
N ALA A 156 12.62 -32.74 -22.14
CA ALA A 156 12.75 -33.64 -23.30
C ALA A 156 11.58 -34.64 -23.48
N ALA A 157 10.66 -34.74 -22.50
CA ALA A 157 9.45 -35.55 -22.60
C ALA A 157 8.32 -34.90 -23.44
N TRP A 158 8.49 -33.62 -23.81
CA TRP A 158 7.61 -32.94 -24.75
C TRP A 158 8.00 -33.27 -26.20
N ARG A 159 7.03 -33.24 -27.10
CA ARG A 159 7.24 -33.38 -28.54
C ARG A 159 7.19 -32.01 -29.21
N SER A 160 8.00 -31.79 -30.25
CA SER A 160 8.06 -30.56 -31.01
C SER A 160 7.96 -30.80 -32.53
N GLN A 161 7.41 -29.83 -33.26
CA GLN A 161 7.33 -29.80 -34.72
C GLN A 161 7.33 -28.34 -35.21
N ILE A 162 7.89 -28.07 -36.39
CA ILE A 162 7.89 -26.72 -37.00
C ILE A 162 6.74 -26.52 -37.99
N GLU A 163 6.30 -27.59 -38.66
CA GLU A 163 5.17 -27.56 -39.60
C GLU A 163 4.15 -28.67 -39.27
N PRO A 164 3.18 -28.40 -38.38
CA PRO A 164 2.18 -29.39 -38.02
C PRO A 164 1.01 -29.38 -39.02
N SER A 165 0.34 -30.52 -39.19
CA SER A 165 -0.93 -30.55 -39.93
C SER A 165 -2.07 -29.91 -39.12
N ALA A 166 -3.16 -29.53 -39.78
CA ALA A 166 -4.30 -28.90 -39.14
C ALA A 166 -4.86 -29.76 -37.98
N GLY A 167 -5.30 -29.10 -36.90
CA GLY A 167 -5.86 -29.77 -35.73
C GLY A 167 -4.83 -30.38 -34.78
N TRP A 168 -3.55 -30.03 -34.91
CA TRP A 168 -2.45 -30.52 -34.05
C TRP A 168 -2.68 -30.34 -32.55
N GLN A 169 -3.39 -29.29 -32.14
CA GLN A 169 -3.74 -29.00 -30.75
C GLN A 169 -4.81 -29.95 -30.16
N SER A 170 -5.51 -30.72 -31.00
CA SER A 170 -6.64 -31.56 -30.59
C SER A 170 -6.21 -32.88 -29.93
N LEU A 171 -7.13 -33.51 -29.20
CA LEU A 171 -6.95 -34.83 -28.58
C LEU A 171 -6.77 -35.97 -29.60
N SER A 172 -7.43 -35.86 -30.76
CA SER A 172 -7.42 -36.90 -31.81
C SER A 172 -6.16 -36.91 -32.65
N TYR A 173 -5.33 -35.85 -32.58
CA TYR A 173 -4.13 -35.76 -33.40
C TYR A 173 -3.02 -36.70 -32.92
N ASN A 174 -2.47 -37.48 -33.85
CA ASN A 174 -1.36 -38.40 -33.62
C ASN A 174 -0.01 -37.69 -33.77
N ASP A 175 0.70 -37.44 -32.67
CA ASP A 175 2.05 -36.86 -32.63
C ASP A 175 3.18 -37.89 -32.70
N LEU A 176 2.92 -39.16 -33.02
CA LEU A 176 3.95 -40.21 -33.03
C LEU A 176 5.15 -39.86 -33.91
N THR A 177 4.95 -39.09 -34.99
CA THR A 177 5.99 -38.64 -35.92
C THR A 177 6.71 -37.36 -35.47
N TRP A 178 6.24 -36.67 -34.43
CA TRP A 178 6.90 -35.48 -33.91
C TRP A 178 8.18 -35.86 -33.16
N LYS A 179 9.20 -35.04 -33.32
CA LYS A 179 10.50 -35.24 -32.66
C LYS A 179 10.39 -34.86 -31.18
N PRO A 180 11.11 -35.52 -30.26
CA PRO A 180 11.25 -35.04 -28.89
C PRO A 180 11.86 -33.63 -28.87
N ALA A 181 11.37 -32.75 -28.00
CA ALA A 181 11.91 -31.41 -27.83
C ALA A 181 13.32 -31.48 -27.23
N LYS A 182 14.20 -30.58 -27.66
CA LYS A 182 15.55 -30.46 -27.11
C LYS A 182 15.52 -29.53 -25.91
N SER A 183 16.07 -29.97 -24.78
CA SER A 183 16.25 -29.14 -23.59
C SER A 183 17.50 -28.27 -23.72
N PHE A 184 17.37 -27.00 -23.37
CA PHE A 184 18.45 -26.00 -23.37
C PHE A 184 18.95 -25.69 -21.95
N GLY A 185 18.21 -26.05 -20.92
CA GLY A 185 18.61 -25.89 -19.52
C GLY A 185 17.40 -25.67 -18.60
N GLN A 186 17.65 -25.60 -17.30
CA GLN A 186 16.62 -25.40 -16.29
C GLN A 186 16.19 -23.92 -16.23
N LEU A 187 14.89 -23.70 -16.08
CA LEU A 187 14.31 -22.38 -15.87
C LEU A 187 14.85 -21.75 -14.58
N GLY A 188 15.31 -20.49 -14.68
CA GLY A 188 15.98 -19.74 -13.61
C GLY A 188 17.51 -19.74 -13.67
N GLU A 189 18.12 -20.56 -14.53
CA GLU A 189 19.58 -20.72 -14.60
C GLU A 189 20.17 -20.64 -16.03
N THR A 190 19.33 -20.56 -17.06
CA THR A 190 19.73 -20.72 -18.47
C THR A 190 19.81 -19.38 -19.20
N ALA A 191 21.02 -18.91 -19.50
CA ALA A 191 21.23 -17.79 -20.43
C ALA A 191 20.84 -18.21 -21.87
N PRO A 192 20.28 -17.31 -22.71
CA PRO A 192 20.05 -15.88 -22.49
C PRO A 192 18.69 -15.53 -21.83
N TRP A 193 17.92 -16.52 -21.40
CA TRP A 193 16.54 -16.32 -20.92
C TRP A 193 16.46 -15.97 -19.43
N ASP A 194 17.37 -16.53 -18.62
CA ASP A 194 17.41 -16.31 -17.17
C ASP A 194 18.62 -15.45 -16.70
N ARG A 195 19.63 -15.27 -17.56
CA ARG A 195 20.81 -14.43 -17.29
C ARG A 195 21.23 -13.68 -18.55
N ARG A 196 21.22 -12.34 -18.51
CA ARG A 196 21.84 -11.49 -19.54
C ARG A 196 22.72 -10.42 -18.88
N SER A 197 24.01 -10.67 -18.92
CA SER A 197 25.03 -9.61 -19.01
C SER A 197 25.26 -9.32 -20.50
N GLU A 198 25.26 -8.02 -20.85
CA GLU A 198 25.67 -7.42 -22.14
C GLU A 198 24.68 -7.47 -23.31
N VAL A 199 23.79 -6.47 -23.42
CA VAL A 199 23.30 -5.93 -24.71
C VAL A 199 23.17 -4.40 -24.62
N SER A 200 23.58 -3.69 -25.68
CA SER A 200 23.76 -2.24 -25.78
C SER A 200 22.46 -1.41 -25.87
N PRO A 201 22.48 -0.11 -25.49
CA PRO A 201 21.31 0.66 -25.02
C PRO A 201 20.36 1.20 -26.10
N LYS A 202 20.45 0.76 -27.36
CA LYS A 202 19.81 1.48 -28.49
C LYS A 202 18.49 0.89 -29.01
N ARG A 203 17.84 -0.01 -28.26
CA ARG A 203 16.51 -0.57 -28.59
C ARG A 203 15.64 -0.87 -27.35
N LEU A 204 15.75 -0.07 -26.30
CA LEU A 204 14.91 -0.18 -25.10
C LEU A 204 13.70 0.76 -25.26
N SER A 205 12.69 0.37 -26.04
CA SER A 205 11.44 1.14 -26.11
C SER A 205 10.53 0.80 -24.92
N GLU A 206 10.51 1.70 -23.94
CA GLU A 206 9.39 2.12 -23.05
C GLU A 206 8.66 1.09 -22.16
N ASN A 207 8.69 -0.22 -22.43
CA ASN A 207 8.04 -1.24 -21.58
C ASN A 207 9.00 -1.99 -20.63
N GLN A 208 10.24 -1.54 -20.47
CA GLN A 208 11.26 -2.25 -19.65
C GLN A 208 11.67 -1.54 -18.35
N ARG A 209 11.31 -0.26 -18.17
CA ARG A 209 11.71 0.50 -16.97
C ARG A 209 10.87 0.17 -15.74
N PHE A 210 9.58 -0.12 -15.93
CA PHE A 210 8.63 -0.37 -14.84
C PHE A 210 8.05 -1.78 -14.91
N ARG A 211 7.94 -2.41 -13.74
CA ARG A 211 7.24 -3.67 -13.51
C ARG A 211 5.93 -3.37 -12.78
N ILE A 212 4.81 -3.59 -13.48
CA ILE A 212 3.45 -3.44 -12.97
C ILE A 212 2.55 -4.51 -13.62
N SER A 213 1.38 -4.77 -13.04
CA SER A 213 0.33 -5.59 -13.69
C SER A 213 0.01 -5.06 -15.09
N ARG A 214 -0.13 -5.96 -16.07
CA ARG A 214 -0.36 -5.62 -17.50
C ARG A 214 -1.69 -4.90 -17.77
N GLU A 215 -2.58 -4.90 -16.79
CA GLU A 215 -3.81 -4.12 -16.85
C GLU A 215 -3.57 -2.62 -16.65
N PHE A 216 -2.36 -2.20 -16.27
CA PHE A 216 -1.98 -0.80 -16.16
C PHE A 216 -1.00 -0.40 -17.27
N ALA A 217 -1.03 0.88 -17.63
CA ALA A 217 0.01 1.57 -18.38
C ALA A 217 0.70 2.57 -17.45
N VAL A 218 2.00 2.79 -17.67
CA VAL A 218 2.75 3.87 -17.04
C VAL A 218 3.23 4.76 -18.17
N ASP A 219 2.71 5.97 -18.21
CA ASP A 219 3.03 6.98 -19.22
C ASP A 219 3.92 8.04 -18.55
N GLU A 220 5.07 8.38 -19.16
CA GLU A 220 5.86 9.54 -18.73
C GLU A 220 5.14 10.81 -19.20
N VAL A 221 4.74 11.64 -18.24
CA VAL A 221 3.99 12.89 -18.48
C VAL A 221 4.95 14.02 -18.75
N LEU A 222 5.99 14.13 -17.92
CA LEU A 222 7.07 15.09 -18.08
C LEU A 222 8.41 14.47 -17.76
N GLU A 223 9.38 14.75 -18.64
CA GLU A 223 10.76 14.29 -18.53
C GLU A 223 11.57 15.12 -17.52
N SER A 224 12.64 14.52 -16.99
CA SER A 224 13.55 15.17 -16.02
C SER A 224 14.16 16.47 -16.55
N GLU A 225 14.36 16.60 -17.86
CA GLU A 225 14.91 17.79 -18.51
C GLU A 225 13.97 19.00 -18.40
N THR A 226 12.67 18.75 -18.19
CA THR A 226 11.65 19.79 -18.03
C THR A 226 11.42 20.12 -16.55
N THR A 227 11.43 19.11 -15.68
CA THR A 227 11.05 19.26 -14.28
C THR A 227 12.24 19.41 -13.32
N GLY A 228 13.42 18.96 -13.71
CA GLY A 228 14.48 18.66 -12.75
C GLY A 228 14.10 17.51 -11.81
N SER A 229 14.86 17.37 -10.71
CA SER A 229 14.56 16.45 -9.60
C SER A 229 13.36 16.99 -8.80
N LEU A 230 12.37 16.15 -8.48
CA LEU A 230 11.17 16.54 -7.74
C LEU A 230 11.10 15.84 -6.38
N VAL A 231 10.59 16.55 -5.38
CA VAL A 231 10.48 16.08 -3.99
C VAL A 231 9.05 15.78 -3.57
N ASN A 232 8.09 16.62 -3.97
CA ASN A 232 6.68 16.50 -3.57
C ASN A 232 5.75 16.97 -4.71
N ILE A 233 4.53 16.43 -4.79
CA ILE A 233 3.50 16.83 -5.77
C ILE A 233 2.09 16.89 -5.16
N ALA A 234 1.30 17.86 -5.59
CA ALA A 234 -0.13 17.93 -5.25
C ALA A 234 -0.96 18.56 -6.38
N PHE A 235 -2.21 18.14 -6.55
CA PHE A 235 -3.12 18.78 -7.50
C PHE A 235 -3.90 19.91 -6.83
N ASN A 236 -3.96 21.07 -7.49
CA ASN A 236 -4.76 22.20 -7.04
C ASN A 236 -6.24 22.11 -7.49
N GLU A 237 -7.03 23.11 -7.13
CA GLU A 237 -8.46 23.25 -7.38
C GLU A 237 -8.85 23.22 -8.86
N PHE A 238 -7.89 23.50 -9.75
CA PHE A 238 -8.09 23.57 -11.20
C PHE A 238 -7.59 22.32 -11.93
N GLY A 239 -7.08 21.33 -11.19
CA GLY A 239 -6.49 20.13 -11.78
C GLY A 239 -5.08 20.33 -12.33
N HIS A 240 -4.42 21.46 -12.02
CA HIS A 240 -3.00 21.63 -12.29
C HIS A 240 -2.18 20.93 -11.22
N LEU A 241 -1.02 20.40 -11.60
CA LEU A 241 -0.09 19.76 -10.69
C LEU A 241 0.91 20.80 -10.17
N ILE A 242 1.02 20.93 -8.86
CA ILE A 242 2.03 21.71 -8.17
C ILE A 242 3.15 20.74 -7.80
N ALA A 243 4.41 21.10 -8.06
CA ALA A 243 5.55 20.23 -7.78
C ALA A 243 6.70 21.00 -7.12
N ALA A 244 7.27 20.45 -6.04
CA ALA A 244 8.46 20.97 -5.39
C ALA A 244 9.72 20.48 -6.12
N GLN A 245 10.48 21.40 -6.71
CA GLN A 245 11.75 21.09 -7.36
C GLN A 245 12.88 21.06 -6.32
N GLU A 246 13.70 20.01 -6.33
CA GLU A 246 14.85 19.89 -5.42
C GLU A 246 15.87 21.01 -5.69
N GLY A 247 16.10 21.87 -4.69
CA GLY A 247 17.00 23.02 -4.80
C GLY A 247 16.50 24.10 -5.77
N GLY A 248 15.21 24.11 -6.10
CA GLY A 248 14.58 25.06 -7.00
C GLY A 248 13.21 25.53 -6.49
N PRO A 249 12.44 26.26 -7.32
CA PRO A 249 11.16 26.81 -6.94
C PRO A 249 10.04 25.76 -6.88
N LEU A 250 8.89 26.20 -6.40
CA LEU A 250 7.62 25.52 -6.62
C LEU A 250 7.20 25.71 -8.09
N LEU A 251 6.91 24.61 -8.77
CA LEU A 251 6.48 24.59 -10.17
C LEU A 251 4.96 24.43 -10.27
N LEU A 252 4.35 25.10 -11.25
CA LEU A 252 2.99 24.83 -11.70
C LEU A 252 3.04 24.13 -13.06
N ILE A 253 2.37 22.98 -13.12
CA ILE A 253 2.33 22.10 -14.26
C ILE A 253 0.88 21.98 -14.73
N TYR A 254 0.63 22.29 -16.00
CA TYR A 254 -0.72 22.41 -16.53
C TYR A 254 -0.82 21.88 -17.97
N ASP A 255 -2.06 21.64 -18.40
CA ASP A 255 -2.42 21.28 -19.76
C ASP A 255 -2.58 22.56 -20.60
N SER A 256 -1.60 22.84 -21.47
CA SER A 256 -1.54 24.08 -22.22
C SER A 256 -2.39 24.10 -23.49
N ASP A 257 -2.72 22.95 -24.05
CA ASP A 257 -3.50 22.80 -25.29
C ASP A 257 -4.93 22.26 -25.08
N LYS A 258 -5.26 21.89 -23.84
CA LYS A 258 -6.56 21.40 -23.38
C LYS A 258 -6.92 20.01 -23.94
N ASP A 259 -5.92 19.18 -24.23
CA ASP A 259 -6.12 17.80 -24.68
C ASP A 259 -6.38 16.79 -23.54
N GLY A 260 -6.31 17.25 -22.29
CA GLY A 260 -6.47 16.47 -21.07
C GLY A 260 -5.15 15.94 -20.50
N LYS A 261 -3.99 16.36 -21.02
CA LYS A 261 -2.67 15.94 -20.53
C LYS A 261 -1.85 17.15 -20.09
N LEU A 262 -1.14 16.97 -18.99
CA LEU A 262 -0.18 17.95 -18.51
C LEU A 262 1.05 17.95 -19.44
N ASP A 263 1.42 19.11 -19.97
CA ASP A 263 2.47 19.22 -21.00
C ASP A 263 3.45 20.39 -20.77
N LYS A 264 3.11 21.32 -19.89
CA LYS A 264 3.88 22.55 -19.71
C LYS A 264 4.10 22.88 -18.24
N THR A 265 5.30 23.38 -17.96
CA THR A 265 5.71 23.84 -16.64
C THR A 265 5.97 25.34 -16.65
N ARG A 266 5.82 25.97 -15.49
CA ARG A 266 6.33 27.31 -15.18
C ARG A 266 6.63 27.41 -13.70
N GLU A 267 7.45 28.39 -13.34
CA GLU A 267 7.61 28.79 -11.94
C GLU A 267 6.27 29.29 -11.37
N TYR A 268 5.99 28.89 -10.13
CA TYR A 268 4.78 29.27 -9.40
C TYR A 268 5.10 30.12 -8.17
N CYS A 269 6.15 29.76 -7.44
CA CYS A 269 6.65 30.47 -6.27
C CYS A 269 8.14 30.16 -6.05
N ASP A 270 8.95 31.18 -5.78
CA ASP A 270 10.36 31.08 -5.43
C ASP A 270 10.68 31.66 -4.03
N LEU A 271 9.64 31.98 -3.24
CA LEU A 271 9.77 32.62 -1.93
C LEU A 271 10.20 31.66 -0.81
N ILE A 272 10.02 30.36 -1.01
CA ILE A 272 10.30 29.30 -0.03
C ILE A 272 11.26 28.29 -0.63
N ASP A 273 12.35 28.03 0.09
CA ASP A 273 13.34 27.03 -0.26
C ASP A 273 13.00 25.67 0.35
N GLY A 274 13.45 24.59 -0.33
CA GLY A 274 13.46 23.23 0.21
C GLY A 274 12.09 22.70 0.64
N ILE A 275 11.09 22.90 -0.20
CA ILE A 275 9.70 22.48 0.06
C ILE A 275 9.61 20.95 0.12
N GLN A 276 9.03 20.42 1.21
CA GLN A 276 8.89 18.97 1.46
C GLN A 276 7.44 18.48 1.49
N GLY A 277 6.48 19.36 1.79
CA GLY A 277 5.05 19.04 1.78
C GLY A 277 4.25 20.16 1.12
N ILE A 278 3.16 19.79 0.44
CA ILE A 278 2.31 20.70 -0.32
C ILE A 278 0.83 20.37 -0.02
N LEU A 279 0.04 21.38 0.35
CA LEU A 279 -1.40 21.27 0.51
C LEU A 279 -2.12 22.47 -0.12
N PRO A 280 -2.71 22.32 -1.31
CA PRO A 280 -3.57 23.34 -1.91
C PRO A 280 -4.92 23.38 -1.20
N LEU A 281 -5.31 24.58 -0.75
CA LEU A 281 -6.52 24.77 0.04
C LEU A 281 -7.10 26.16 -0.18
N ASN A 282 -8.32 26.21 -0.71
CA ASN A 282 -9.14 27.42 -0.86
C ASN A 282 -8.48 28.50 -1.73
N GLY A 283 -7.66 28.08 -2.71
CA GLY A 283 -6.92 28.99 -3.61
C GLY A 283 -5.56 29.44 -3.09
N ASP A 284 -5.23 29.13 -1.83
CA ASP A 284 -3.89 29.29 -1.27
C ASP A 284 -3.14 27.95 -1.29
N VAL A 285 -1.82 27.99 -1.10
CA VAL A 285 -0.99 26.79 -1.04
C VAL A 285 -0.22 26.78 0.28
N TYR A 286 -0.45 25.76 1.09
CA TYR A 286 0.28 25.53 2.33
C TYR A 286 1.49 24.65 2.03
N VAL A 287 2.68 25.05 2.51
CA VAL A 287 3.92 24.30 2.29
C VAL A 287 4.76 24.20 3.56
N THR A 288 5.48 23.10 3.73
CA THR A 288 6.60 23.02 4.69
C THR A 288 7.89 23.39 3.99
N GLY A 289 8.70 24.27 4.58
CA GLY A 289 9.97 24.71 3.98
C GLY A 289 10.67 25.82 4.77
N MET A 290 11.62 26.51 4.13
CA MET A 290 12.36 27.64 4.71
C MET A 290 12.07 28.91 3.93
N GLY A 291 11.44 29.87 4.62
CA GLY A 291 11.29 31.23 4.12
C GLY A 291 12.24 32.19 4.84
N SER A 292 12.06 33.48 4.56
CA SER A 292 12.86 34.56 5.17
C SER A 292 12.78 34.63 6.69
N GLU A 293 11.73 34.06 7.28
CA GLU A 293 11.52 34.01 8.73
C GLU A 293 12.06 32.74 9.41
N GLY A 294 12.55 31.76 8.65
CA GLY A 294 13.07 30.48 9.16
C GLY A 294 12.26 29.26 8.70
N ALA A 295 12.54 28.09 9.27
CA ALA A 295 11.80 26.87 8.96
C ALA A 295 10.36 26.94 9.50
N GLY A 296 9.41 26.40 8.75
CA GLY A 296 8.01 26.44 9.15
C GLY A 296 7.02 25.88 8.14
N VAL A 297 5.75 25.94 8.52
CA VAL A 297 4.63 25.88 7.59
C VAL A 297 4.33 27.29 7.11
N TYR A 298 4.29 27.47 5.80
CA TYR A 298 4.00 28.73 5.14
C TYR A 298 2.69 28.64 4.36
N ARG A 299 1.88 29.70 4.41
CA ARG A 299 0.74 29.93 3.53
C ARG A 299 1.19 30.83 2.38
N LEU A 300 1.08 30.32 1.16
CA LEU A 300 1.41 31.04 -0.06
C LEU A 300 0.14 31.57 -0.71
N ILE A 301 0.14 32.84 -1.12
CA ILE A 301 -1.07 33.58 -1.51
C ILE A 301 -0.88 34.21 -2.89
N ASP A 302 -1.86 34.02 -3.77
CA ASP A 302 -2.01 34.74 -5.04
C ASP A 302 -2.85 36.00 -4.81
N LYS A 303 -2.18 37.11 -4.49
CA LYS A 303 -2.82 38.31 -3.94
C LYS A 303 -3.63 39.05 -4.99
N ASP A 304 -3.13 39.09 -6.23
CA ASP A 304 -3.73 39.83 -7.34
C ASP A 304 -4.53 38.94 -8.31
N ARG A 305 -4.55 37.62 -8.06
CA ARG A 305 -5.25 36.58 -8.84
C ARG A 305 -4.71 36.45 -10.26
N ASN A 306 -3.41 36.67 -10.44
CA ASN A 306 -2.74 36.53 -11.73
C ASN A 306 -2.26 35.09 -12.01
N GLY A 307 -2.35 34.21 -11.02
CA GLY A 307 -1.89 32.82 -11.08
C GLY A 307 -0.46 32.60 -10.55
N ASN A 308 0.20 33.57 -9.94
CA ASN A 308 1.47 33.39 -9.22
C ASN A 308 1.26 33.59 -7.72
N LEU A 309 2.17 33.07 -6.90
CA LEU A 309 2.11 33.25 -5.45
C LEU A 309 3.17 34.28 -5.06
N GLU A 310 2.76 35.52 -4.78
CA GLU A 310 3.68 36.63 -4.49
C GLU A 310 3.86 36.93 -3.01
N GLU A 311 3.08 36.28 -2.14
CA GLU A 311 3.12 36.47 -0.70
C GLU A 311 3.26 35.12 0.01
N ALA A 312 4.10 35.09 1.04
CA ALA A 312 4.36 33.92 1.86
C ALA A 312 4.33 34.33 3.34
N GLU A 313 3.38 33.76 4.09
CA GLU A 313 3.19 34.02 5.52
C GLU A 313 3.57 32.77 6.32
N ARG A 314 4.48 32.89 7.29
CA ARG A 314 4.80 31.77 8.18
C ARG A 314 3.71 31.64 9.25
N ILE A 315 2.90 30.58 9.16
CA ILE A 315 1.78 30.34 10.08
C ILE A 315 2.16 29.41 11.24
N VAL A 316 3.14 28.53 11.06
CA VAL A 316 3.65 27.64 12.12
C VAL A 316 5.17 27.64 12.07
N ALA A 317 5.82 28.11 13.14
CA ALA A 317 7.26 28.06 13.27
C ALA A 317 7.74 26.68 13.72
N ILE A 318 8.76 26.15 13.05
CA ILE A 318 9.36 24.84 13.34
C ILE A 318 10.84 25.04 13.68
N ASP A 319 11.26 24.49 14.82
CA ASP A 319 12.66 24.39 15.21
C ASP A 319 13.28 23.17 14.52
N GLY A 320 14.33 23.42 13.73
CA GLY A 320 15.00 22.41 12.92
C GLY A 320 15.52 23.01 11.60
N GLU A 321 16.41 22.28 10.92
CA GLU A 321 16.85 22.64 9.57
C GLU A 321 15.96 21.94 8.53
N ILE A 322 15.92 22.46 7.30
CA ILE A 322 15.43 21.65 6.18
C ILE A 322 16.38 20.49 6.01
N SER A 323 15.92 19.30 6.36
CA SER A 323 16.70 18.08 6.30
C SER A 323 15.80 16.93 5.90
N GLU A 324 16.41 15.76 5.67
CA GLU A 324 15.66 14.53 5.43
C GLU A 324 14.76 14.11 6.61
N HIS A 325 14.92 14.73 7.78
CA HIS A 325 14.21 14.44 9.03
C HIS A 325 13.47 15.68 9.56
N GLY A 326 13.06 16.58 8.66
CA GLY A 326 12.41 17.84 8.95
C GLY A 326 10.88 17.77 9.00
N ALA A 327 10.22 18.92 8.82
CA ALA A 327 8.79 18.98 8.58
C ALA A 327 8.48 18.55 7.14
N HIS A 328 7.48 17.68 6.93
CA HIS A 328 7.20 17.10 5.62
C HIS A 328 5.72 17.25 5.21
N GLY A 329 5.02 16.16 4.91
CA GLY A 329 3.67 16.14 4.35
C GLY A 329 2.60 16.85 5.17
N LEU A 330 1.63 17.41 4.45
CA LEU A 330 0.49 18.17 4.96
C LEU A 330 -0.81 17.53 4.45
N ALA A 331 -1.81 17.39 5.31
CA ALA A 331 -3.13 16.92 4.90
C ALA A 331 -4.26 17.69 5.58
N LEU A 332 -5.35 17.92 4.85
CA LEU A 332 -6.59 18.45 5.44
C LEU A 332 -7.38 17.29 6.08
N GLY A 333 -7.62 17.39 7.38
CA GLY A 333 -8.44 16.44 8.12
C GLY A 333 -9.94 16.60 7.83
N PRO A 334 -10.74 15.55 8.08
CA PRO A 334 -12.20 15.60 7.92
C PRO A 334 -12.89 16.53 8.94
N ASP A 335 -12.15 17.00 9.94
CA ASP A 335 -12.56 18.01 10.90
C ASP A 335 -12.37 19.45 10.39
N GLY A 336 -11.71 19.64 9.25
CA GLY A 336 -11.39 20.95 8.68
C GLY A 336 -10.10 21.57 9.22
N ARG A 337 -9.27 20.83 9.96
CA ARG A 337 -7.95 21.28 10.42
C ARG A 337 -6.82 20.71 9.56
N ILE A 338 -5.68 21.38 9.51
CA ILE A 338 -4.48 20.94 8.79
C ILE A 338 -3.62 20.08 9.73
N TYR A 339 -3.13 18.96 9.23
CA TYR A 339 -2.22 18.07 9.91
C TYR A 339 -0.86 18.12 9.23
N CYS A 340 0.21 18.15 10.02
CA CYS A 340 1.59 18.16 9.55
C CYS A 340 2.40 17.08 10.26
N VAL A 341 3.19 16.33 9.50
CA VAL A 341 4.14 15.37 10.06
C VAL A 341 5.51 16.02 10.21
N LEU A 342 6.10 15.87 11.39
CA LEU A 342 7.44 16.32 11.73
C LEU A 342 8.32 15.10 11.98
N GLY A 343 9.45 15.03 11.28
CA GLY A 343 10.52 14.07 11.58
C GLY A 343 11.14 14.34 12.95
N ASN A 344 11.90 13.37 13.45
CA ASN A 344 12.56 13.43 14.76
C ASN A 344 13.67 14.48 14.88
N GLN A 345 13.95 15.29 13.87
CA GLN A 345 14.87 16.42 13.96
C GLN A 345 14.16 17.77 13.78
N ALA A 346 12.82 17.76 13.78
CA ALA A 346 11.97 18.94 13.73
C ALA A 346 10.98 18.93 14.90
N GLU A 347 10.83 20.09 15.54
CA GLU A 347 9.90 20.31 16.64
C GLU A 347 9.10 21.59 16.41
N TYR A 348 7.86 21.65 16.88
CA TYR A 348 7.11 22.90 16.90
C TYR A 348 7.79 23.88 17.86
N ALA A 349 8.06 25.11 17.40
CA ALA A 349 8.79 26.11 18.17
C ALA A 349 7.94 26.78 19.27
N GLY A 350 6.62 26.62 19.24
CA GLY A 350 5.69 27.23 20.18
C GLY A 350 5.23 26.32 21.30
N GLU A 351 4.26 26.80 22.08
CA GLU A 351 3.61 25.99 23.10
C GLU A 351 2.39 25.28 22.52
N PHE A 352 2.31 23.97 22.72
CA PHE A 352 1.14 23.21 22.31
C PHE A 352 -0.10 23.64 23.08
N ALA A 353 -1.24 23.66 22.38
CA ALA A 353 -2.54 23.93 22.96
C ALA A 353 -2.83 22.96 24.11
N SER A 354 -3.50 23.47 25.15
CA SER A 354 -3.89 22.66 26.31
C SER A 354 -4.84 21.53 25.92
N THR A 355 -5.50 21.58 24.78
CA THR A 355 -6.34 20.50 24.25
C THR A 355 -5.57 19.35 23.62
N SER A 356 -4.24 19.44 23.52
CA SER A 356 -3.41 18.44 22.86
C SER A 356 -3.74 17.03 23.34
N PRO A 357 -4.07 16.10 22.42
CA PRO A 357 -4.34 14.70 22.73
C PRO A 357 -3.14 13.98 23.37
N LEU A 358 -1.93 14.22 22.87
CA LEU A 358 -0.71 13.69 23.48
C LEU A 358 -0.19 14.69 24.51
N LYS A 359 -0.18 14.26 25.77
CA LYS A 359 0.40 14.97 26.93
C LYS A 359 1.24 14.00 27.75
N ASN A 360 2.12 14.54 28.60
CA ASN A 360 2.86 13.77 29.60
C ASN A 360 3.60 12.54 29.01
N TYR A 361 4.15 12.69 27.81
CA TYR A 361 4.93 11.64 27.17
C TYR A 361 6.18 11.32 28.01
N TYR A 362 6.53 10.03 28.03
CA TYR A 362 7.59 9.54 28.90
C TYR A 362 8.91 9.39 28.14
N GLU A 363 9.95 10.09 28.61
CA GLU A 363 11.28 10.07 27.99
C GLU A 363 12.06 8.77 28.21
N GLY A 364 11.64 7.91 29.15
CA GLY A 364 12.04 6.50 29.10
C GLY A 364 13.26 6.07 29.91
N ASP A 365 13.87 6.90 30.76
CA ASP A 365 15.12 6.52 31.44
C ASP A 365 14.93 5.79 32.79
N LEU A 366 14.10 4.74 32.84
CA LEU A 366 13.96 3.92 34.07
C LEU A 366 15.26 3.16 34.41
N VAL A 367 16.09 2.83 33.42
CA VAL A 367 17.36 2.10 33.58
C VAL A 367 18.48 2.86 32.89
N GLY A 368 19.34 3.50 33.68
CA GLY A 368 20.52 4.20 33.18
C GLY A 368 21.74 3.28 32.98
N PRO A 369 22.75 3.72 32.19
CA PRO A 369 22.76 4.94 31.38
C PRO A 369 21.94 4.78 30.09
N ARG A 370 21.57 5.88 29.41
CA ARG A 370 21.12 5.89 28.00
C ARG A 370 22.36 5.90 27.08
N LYS A 371 22.28 5.22 25.94
CA LYS A 371 23.29 5.14 24.89
C LYS A 371 22.62 5.66 23.64
N GLU A 372 22.97 6.89 23.32
CA GLU A 372 22.58 7.49 22.06
C GLU A 372 23.12 6.68 20.88
N ASP A 373 22.64 7.01 19.68
CA ASP A 373 23.12 6.41 18.45
C ASP A 373 24.65 6.51 18.33
N PRO A 374 25.37 5.38 18.15
CA PRO A 374 26.83 5.37 18.11
C PRO A 374 27.41 6.04 16.84
N GLY A 375 26.61 6.17 15.78
CA GLY A 375 26.96 6.90 14.56
C GLY A 375 26.71 8.41 14.66
N GLY A 376 26.09 8.87 15.75
CA GLY A 376 25.77 10.27 15.99
C GLY A 376 24.48 10.75 15.33
N HIS A 377 23.64 9.84 14.83
CA HIS A 377 22.35 10.22 14.26
C HIS A 377 21.34 10.60 15.35
N ALA A 378 20.67 11.74 15.20
CA ALA A 378 19.65 12.26 16.14
C ALA A 378 20.13 12.35 17.61
N LEU A 379 21.42 12.65 17.83
CA LEU A 379 21.98 12.86 19.17
C LEU A 379 21.24 13.98 19.90
N GLY A 380 20.79 13.68 21.12
CA GLY A 380 20.17 14.68 22.00
C GLY A 380 18.70 14.99 21.69
N VAL A 381 18.12 14.37 20.65
CA VAL A 381 16.68 14.42 20.39
C VAL A 381 15.94 13.72 21.55
N LYS A 382 14.93 14.41 22.07
CA LYS A 382 14.12 13.94 23.21
C LYS A 382 12.85 13.25 22.74
N ALA A 383 12.21 12.52 23.65
CA ALA A 383 10.88 12.01 23.38
C ALA A 383 9.83 13.12 23.56
N PRO A 384 8.77 13.15 22.72
CA PRO A 384 8.56 12.27 21.59
C PRO A 384 9.40 12.78 20.42
N GLY A 385 10.27 11.94 19.88
CA GLY A 385 10.81 12.23 18.55
C GLY A 385 9.75 11.86 17.53
N GLY A 386 9.73 12.59 16.42
CA GLY A 386 8.81 12.41 15.30
C GLY A 386 7.35 12.58 15.73
N THR A 387 6.72 13.66 15.31
CA THR A 387 5.40 14.06 15.82
C THR A 387 4.42 14.36 14.71
N ILE A 388 3.14 14.32 15.06
CA ILE A 388 2.07 14.81 14.21
C ILE A 388 1.41 15.96 14.95
N ILE A 389 1.41 17.12 14.32
CA ILE A 389 0.76 18.33 14.83
C ILE A 389 -0.48 18.64 14.00
N ARG A 390 -1.44 19.31 14.62
CA ARG A 390 -2.68 19.77 13.98
C ARG A 390 -2.92 21.23 14.30
N PHE A 391 -3.38 22.00 13.32
CA PHE A 391 -3.68 23.43 13.48
C PHE A 391 -4.80 23.87 12.53
N ASP A 392 -5.38 25.05 12.78
CA ASP A 392 -6.34 25.67 11.86
C ASP A 392 -5.64 26.30 10.64
N ILE A 393 -6.41 26.93 9.75
CA ILE A 393 -5.88 27.51 8.51
C ILE A 393 -4.96 28.73 8.74
N ASP A 394 -4.97 29.30 9.94
CA ASP A 394 -4.21 30.49 10.31
C ASP A 394 -3.04 30.17 11.27
N GLY A 395 -2.97 28.94 11.78
CA GLY A 395 -1.90 28.47 12.67
C GLY A 395 -2.03 28.92 14.13
N GLU A 396 -3.20 29.40 14.56
CA GLU A 396 -3.36 30.03 15.88
C GLU A 396 -3.36 29.03 17.05
N GLU A 397 -3.94 27.85 16.87
CA GLU A 397 -4.00 26.77 17.88
C GLU A 397 -3.32 25.50 17.36
N VAL A 398 -2.10 25.23 17.83
CA VAL A 398 -1.32 24.03 17.43
C VAL A 398 -1.43 22.94 18.50
N GLU A 399 -2.01 21.80 18.14
CA GLU A 399 -2.17 20.62 19.00
C GLU A 399 -1.14 19.54 18.66
N LEU A 400 -0.59 18.89 19.69
CA LEU A 400 0.19 17.67 19.53
C LEU A 400 -0.75 16.45 19.51
N VAL A 401 -0.93 15.86 18.33
CA VAL A 401 -1.84 14.73 18.09
C VAL A 401 -1.21 13.42 18.56
N ALA A 402 0.01 13.14 18.10
CA ALA A 402 0.72 11.89 18.32
C ALA A 402 2.23 12.08 18.24
N GLY A 403 2.99 11.10 18.73
CA GLY A 403 4.45 11.16 18.75
C GLY A 403 5.12 9.78 18.76
N GLY A 404 6.45 9.75 18.80
CA GLY A 404 7.23 8.51 18.85
C GLY A 404 7.51 7.90 17.49
N LEU A 405 7.47 8.70 16.43
CA LEU A 405 7.89 8.34 15.07
C LEU A 405 9.39 8.63 14.87
N ARG A 406 9.99 8.09 13.81
CA ARG A 406 11.34 8.49 13.40
C ARG A 406 11.27 9.60 12.38
N ASN A 407 10.74 9.27 11.22
CA ASN A 407 10.83 10.07 10.02
C ASN A 407 9.79 9.58 9.01
N ALA A 408 8.53 9.95 9.22
CA ALA A 408 7.50 9.82 8.22
C ALA A 408 7.55 11.05 7.30
N TYR A 409 7.58 10.81 5.99
CA TYR A 409 7.61 11.87 4.98
C TYR A 409 6.22 12.38 4.64
N ASP A 410 5.20 11.53 4.74
CA ASP A 410 3.87 11.89 4.28
C ASP A 410 2.77 11.28 5.12
N ILE A 411 1.56 11.82 4.96
CA ILE A 411 0.41 11.57 5.80
C ILE A 411 -0.88 11.55 4.97
N ALA A 412 -1.71 10.52 5.16
CA ALA A 412 -2.91 10.34 4.35
C ALA A 412 -4.14 10.01 5.20
N PHE A 413 -5.25 10.69 4.91
CA PHE A 413 -6.56 10.36 5.47
C PHE A 413 -7.28 9.35 4.59
N HIS A 414 -7.73 8.26 5.20
CA HIS A 414 -8.67 7.33 4.56
C HIS A 414 -10.11 7.89 4.62
N PRO A 415 -11.00 7.58 3.65
CA PRO A 415 -12.38 8.05 3.65
C PRO A 415 -13.20 7.73 4.91
N SER A 416 -12.75 6.79 5.74
CA SER A 416 -13.35 6.53 7.06
C SER A 416 -12.96 7.56 8.14
N GLY A 417 -12.09 8.53 7.83
CA GLY A 417 -11.53 9.50 8.78
C GLY A 417 -10.32 8.99 9.58
N ARG A 418 -9.80 7.80 9.26
CA ARG A 418 -8.58 7.24 9.88
C ARG A 418 -7.34 7.87 9.24
N LEU A 419 -6.31 8.12 10.03
CA LEU A 419 -5.08 8.79 9.62
C LEU A 419 -3.92 7.79 9.57
N PHE A 420 -3.11 7.83 8.52
CA PHE A 420 -2.00 6.89 8.32
C PHE A 420 -0.70 7.60 8.01
N VAL A 421 0.40 7.06 8.53
CA VAL A 421 1.77 7.47 8.23
C VAL A 421 2.65 6.25 8.00
N HIS A 422 3.59 6.36 7.05
CA HIS A 422 4.60 5.33 6.79
C HIS A 422 5.95 5.83 7.31
N ASP A 423 6.40 5.26 8.42
CA ASP A 423 7.59 5.70 9.14
C ASP A 423 8.84 4.93 8.69
N SER A 424 9.96 5.65 8.59
CA SER A 424 11.24 5.09 8.13
C SER A 424 11.92 4.21 9.20
N ASP A 425 12.71 3.23 8.74
CA ASP A 425 13.57 2.42 9.61
C ASP A 425 14.84 3.20 10.03
N MET A 426 15.75 2.54 10.75
CA MET A 426 17.15 3.00 10.86
C MET A 426 18.03 1.87 10.34
N GLU A 427 18.45 1.95 9.10
CA GLU A 427 19.14 0.87 8.39
C GLU A 427 20.45 0.45 9.08
N SER A 428 21.13 1.38 9.77
CA SER A 428 22.34 1.08 10.54
C SER A 428 22.09 0.22 11.78
N ASP A 429 20.85 0.13 12.24
CA ASP A 429 20.45 -0.72 13.37
C ASP A 429 20.08 -2.14 12.94
N GLU A 430 20.07 -2.46 11.64
CA GLU A 430 19.66 -3.79 11.15
C GLU A 430 20.44 -4.91 11.85
N GLY A 431 19.71 -5.91 12.33
CA GLY A 431 20.25 -7.03 13.11
C GLY A 431 20.48 -6.76 14.61
N SER A 432 20.25 -5.52 15.08
CA SER A 432 20.22 -5.21 16.51
C SER A 432 18.88 -5.58 17.16
N VAL A 433 18.84 -5.64 18.50
CA VAL A 433 17.61 -5.93 19.26
C VAL A 433 16.66 -4.72 19.38
N TRP A 434 17.10 -3.54 18.94
CA TRP A 434 16.32 -2.30 18.94
C TRP A 434 16.01 -1.80 17.52
N TYR A 435 16.32 -2.60 16.50
CA TYR A 435 15.93 -2.32 15.12
C TYR A 435 14.41 -2.18 15.04
N ARG A 436 13.96 -1.16 14.32
CA ARG A 436 12.57 -0.95 13.95
C ARG A 436 12.51 -0.87 12.44
N PRO A 437 11.83 -1.80 11.75
CA PRO A 437 11.67 -1.75 10.30
C PRO A 437 10.76 -0.59 9.89
N THR A 438 10.70 -0.33 8.58
CA THR A 438 9.72 0.63 8.05
C THR A 438 8.32 0.13 8.40
N SER A 439 7.48 1.03 8.84
CA SER A 439 6.23 0.66 9.51
C SER A 439 5.10 1.60 9.13
N LEU A 440 3.99 1.03 8.68
CA LEU A 440 2.73 1.75 8.55
C LEU A 440 2.06 1.83 9.92
N TYR A 441 1.76 3.04 10.38
CA TYR A 441 1.00 3.30 11.60
C TYR A 441 -0.37 3.88 11.25
N GLU A 442 -1.39 3.42 11.97
CA GLU A 442 -2.63 4.18 12.12
C GLU A 442 -2.45 5.16 13.28
N VAL A 443 -2.66 6.44 13.01
CA VAL A 443 -2.49 7.53 13.96
C VAL A 443 -3.81 7.75 14.70
N THR A 444 -3.81 7.43 15.98
CA THR A 444 -4.93 7.69 16.90
C THR A 444 -4.63 8.89 17.78
N GLU A 445 -5.67 9.58 18.27
CA GLU A 445 -5.51 10.71 19.20
C GLU A 445 -4.72 10.29 20.46
N GLY A 446 -3.60 10.97 20.75
CA GLY A 446 -2.73 10.68 21.88
C GLY A 446 -1.81 9.47 21.71
N ALA A 447 -1.57 9.03 20.47
CA ALA A 447 -0.69 7.91 20.18
C ALA A 447 0.79 8.18 20.53
N GLU A 448 1.49 7.12 20.93
CA GLU A 448 2.94 7.08 21.13
C GLU A 448 3.49 5.79 20.48
N PHE A 449 4.43 5.96 19.55
CA PHE A 449 4.95 4.87 18.72
C PHE A 449 6.34 4.38 19.12
N GLY A 450 6.91 4.86 20.22
CA GLY A 450 8.07 4.23 20.85
C GLY A 450 9.43 4.66 20.30
N TRP A 451 9.55 5.69 19.45
CA TRP A 451 10.86 6.12 18.92
C TRP A 451 11.64 6.93 19.95
N ARG A 452 12.94 6.62 20.05
CA ARG A 452 13.97 7.36 20.80
C ARG A 452 15.31 7.18 20.07
N SER A 453 16.28 8.05 20.34
CA SER A 453 17.63 7.93 19.79
C SER A 453 18.35 6.65 20.27
N GLY A 454 19.12 6.04 19.37
CA GLY A 454 19.90 4.84 19.62
C GLY A 454 19.08 3.67 20.15
N TRP A 455 19.60 3.00 21.17
CA TRP A 455 19.04 1.77 21.75
C TRP A 455 17.79 1.99 22.66
N ALA A 456 17.38 3.24 22.89
CA ALA A 456 16.31 3.56 23.86
C ALA A 456 14.90 3.39 23.27
N LYS A 457 14.81 3.01 21.98
CA LYS A 457 13.57 2.71 21.28
C LYS A 457 12.76 1.68 22.05
N TRP A 458 11.47 1.92 22.22
CA TRP A 458 10.58 0.98 22.88
C TRP A 458 10.29 -0.21 21.96
N PRO A 459 10.59 -1.45 22.38
CA PRO A 459 10.26 -2.64 21.62
C PRO A 459 8.76 -2.76 21.36
N SER A 460 8.37 -3.36 20.23
CA SER A 460 6.96 -3.48 19.80
C SER A 460 6.07 -4.25 20.78
N TYR A 461 6.63 -5.07 21.66
CA TYR A 461 5.90 -5.82 22.68
C TYR A 461 5.65 -5.02 23.98
N TYR A 462 6.11 -3.78 24.08
CA TYR A 462 5.81 -2.91 25.23
C TYR A 462 4.36 -2.43 25.16
N TYR A 463 3.63 -2.56 26.28
CA TYR A 463 2.27 -2.03 26.42
C TYR A 463 2.20 -0.50 26.40
N ASP A 464 3.35 0.16 26.61
CA ASP A 464 3.49 1.62 26.61
C ASP A 464 3.58 2.23 25.20
N ARG A 465 3.41 1.46 24.12
CA ARG A 465 3.32 2.00 22.76
C ARG A 465 2.20 1.35 21.96
N LEU A 466 1.76 2.04 20.92
CA LEU A 466 0.94 1.43 19.88
C LEU A 466 1.80 0.65 18.87
N PRO A 467 1.32 -0.53 18.43
CA PRO A 467 2.03 -1.35 17.45
C PRO A 467 1.91 -0.76 16.04
N ALA A 468 2.80 -1.19 15.15
CA ALA A 468 2.63 -0.96 13.72
C ALA A 468 1.42 -1.73 13.20
N LEU A 469 0.69 -1.15 12.26
CA LEU A 469 -0.38 -1.82 11.55
C LEU A 469 0.18 -2.85 10.56
N LEU A 470 1.29 -2.50 9.93
CA LEU A 470 2.03 -3.33 8.99
C LEU A 470 3.51 -2.94 9.01
N GLU A 471 4.40 -3.91 9.15
CA GLU A 471 5.83 -3.72 8.91
C GLU A 471 6.12 -4.03 7.43
N THR A 472 6.88 -3.18 6.77
CA THR A 472 7.20 -3.27 5.33
C THR A 472 8.69 -3.54 5.09
N ASP A 473 9.37 -4.13 6.08
CA ASP A 473 10.80 -4.43 6.08
C ASP A 473 11.69 -3.18 5.92
N ARG A 474 12.88 -3.32 5.34
CA ARG A 474 13.81 -2.22 5.08
C ARG A 474 13.33 -1.42 3.88
N GLY A 475 13.44 -0.10 3.93
CA GLY A 475 13.02 0.79 2.85
C GLY A 475 13.20 2.26 3.20
N SER A 476 12.72 3.15 2.34
CA SER A 476 12.72 4.60 2.60
C SER A 476 11.40 5.20 2.15
N PRO A 477 10.39 5.23 3.05
CA PRO A 477 9.10 5.85 2.79
C PRO A 477 9.23 7.32 2.41
N THR A 478 8.59 7.74 1.32
CA THR A 478 8.71 9.11 0.80
C THR A 478 7.38 9.80 0.50
N GLY A 479 6.33 9.05 0.17
CA GLY A 479 5.01 9.62 -0.17
C GLY A 479 3.88 8.64 0.13
N ALA A 480 2.68 9.15 0.38
CA ALA A 480 1.52 8.36 0.75
C ALA A 480 0.22 9.00 0.26
N CYS A 481 -0.62 8.25 -0.45
CA CYS A 481 -1.97 8.69 -0.76
C CYS A 481 -2.99 7.55 -0.63
N VAL A 482 -4.26 7.90 -0.48
CA VAL A 482 -5.37 6.93 -0.53
C VAL A 482 -6.06 7.05 -1.88
N TYR A 483 -6.35 5.93 -2.52
CA TYR A 483 -7.13 5.94 -3.76
C TYR A 483 -8.64 5.87 -3.45
N ASP A 484 -9.30 7.02 -3.32
CA ASP A 484 -10.76 7.13 -3.15
C ASP A 484 -11.45 7.54 -4.47
N HIS A 485 -11.01 6.94 -5.58
CA HIS A 485 -11.56 7.22 -6.90
C HIS A 485 -12.16 5.98 -7.57
N ILE A 486 -13.04 6.20 -8.54
CA ILE A 486 -13.83 5.16 -9.21
C ILE A 486 -13.21 4.61 -10.50
N MET A 487 -12.01 5.08 -10.90
CA MET A 487 -11.48 4.85 -12.26
C MET A 487 -10.61 3.60 -12.37
N MET A 488 -9.90 3.24 -11.31
CA MET A 488 -9.23 1.95 -11.17
C MET A 488 -10.22 0.87 -10.72
N PRO A 489 -9.87 -0.43 -10.86
CA PRO A 489 -10.70 -1.53 -10.39
C PRO A 489 -11.08 -1.38 -8.91
N GLN A 490 -12.29 -1.82 -8.56
CA GLN A 490 -12.87 -1.73 -7.22
C GLN A 490 -11.95 -2.21 -6.08
N ARG A 491 -11.05 -3.18 -6.36
CA ARG A 491 -10.08 -3.68 -5.37
C ARG A 491 -9.04 -2.65 -4.91
N TYR A 492 -8.93 -1.50 -5.57
CA TYR A 492 -8.04 -0.40 -5.17
C TYR A 492 -8.80 0.74 -4.46
N HIS A 493 -10.14 0.70 -4.42
CA HIS A 493 -10.93 1.75 -3.77
C HIS A 493 -10.70 1.69 -2.26
N GLY A 494 -10.22 2.79 -1.66
CA GLY A 494 -9.80 2.86 -0.26
C GLY A 494 -8.42 2.24 0.03
N ALA A 495 -7.67 1.80 -0.99
CA ALA A 495 -6.31 1.30 -0.78
C ALA A 495 -5.33 2.47 -0.57
N LEU A 496 -4.32 2.26 0.30
CA LEU A 496 -3.21 3.18 0.46
C LEU A 496 -2.12 2.84 -0.56
N PHE A 497 -1.57 3.84 -1.20
CA PHE A 497 -0.36 3.74 -2.02
C PHE A 497 0.79 4.39 -1.28
N LEU A 498 1.87 3.66 -1.08
CA LEU A 498 3.04 4.11 -0.32
C LEU A 498 4.28 4.04 -1.21
N ALA A 499 4.98 5.16 -1.38
CA ALA A 499 6.23 5.23 -2.11
C ALA A 499 7.42 4.81 -1.24
N ASP A 500 8.32 4.02 -1.82
CA ASP A 500 9.57 3.58 -1.21
C ASP A 500 10.72 3.86 -2.17
N TRP A 501 11.52 4.84 -1.80
CA TRP A 501 12.62 5.36 -2.62
C TRP A 501 13.78 4.35 -2.72
N THR A 502 14.12 3.66 -1.63
CA THR A 502 15.29 2.77 -1.59
C THR A 502 15.02 1.47 -2.33
N GLU A 503 13.85 0.87 -2.16
CA GLU A 503 13.48 -0.38 -2.86
C GLU A 503 12.92 -0.14 -4.27
N GLY A 504 12.75 1.14 -4.63
CA GLY A 504 12.30 1.57 -5.94
C GLY A 504 10.93 1.04 -6.31
N GLN A 505 9.97 1.21 -5.41
CA GLN A 505 8.65 0.61 -5.52
C GLN A 505 7.54 1.51 -4.97
N ILE A 506 6.32 1.27 -5.43
CA ILE A 506 5.08 1.77 -4.85
C ILE A 506 4.34 0.54 -4.34
N LEU A 507 4.06 0.52 -3.03
CA LEU A 507 3.27 -0.51 -2.38
C LEU A 507 1.79 -0.13 -2.46
N CYS A 508 0.92 -1.11 -2.68
CA CYS A 508 -0.52 -0.99 -2.47
C CYS A 508 -0.88 -1.74 -1.18
N VAL A 509 -1.39 -1.02 -0.19
CA VAL A 509 -1.85 -1.57 1.09
C VAL A 509 -3.36 -1.57 1.13
N ARG A 510 -3.95 -2.74 1.39
CA ARG A 510 -5.39 -2.90 1.60
C ARG A 510 -5.67 -3.19 3.06
N LEU A 511 -6.71 -2.53 3.58
CA LEU A 511 -7.23 -2.78 4.91
C LEU A 511 -8.30 -3.87 4.84
N ASP A 512 -8.30 -4.80 5.80
CA ASP A 512 -9.37 -5.78 5.96
C ASP A 512 -10.49 -5.27 6.90
N GLU A 513 -11.63 -5.97 6.92
CA GLU A 513 -12.80 -5.60 7.74
C GLU A 513 -12.52 -5.58 9.25
N LYS A 514 -11.46 -6.26 9.70
CA LYS A 514 -11.05 -6.32 11.12
C LYS A 514 -10.01 -5.26 11.47
N GLY A 515 -9.67 -4.40 10.50
CA GLY A 515 -8.68 -3.36 10.67
C GLY A 515 -7.23 -3.84 10.53
N GLY A 516 -6.98 -5.05 10.01
CA GLY A 516 -5.66 -5.49 9.59
C GLY A 516 -5.24 -4.88 8.25
N ALA A 517 -3.97 -4.99 7.89
CA ALA A 517 -3.44 -4.49 6.63
C ALA A 517 -2.58 -5.53 5.90
N GLN A 518 -2.61 -5.50 4.57
CA GLN A 518 -1.77 -6.33 3.70
C GLN A 518 -1.21 -5.49 2.56
N SER A 519 0.10 -5.56 2.35
CA SER A 519 0.77 -4.90 1.23
C SER A 519 1.03 -5.86 0.06
N GLU A 520 1.07 -5.29 -1.14
CA GLU A 520 1.66 -5.89 -2.33
C GLU A 520 2.43 -4.83 -3.12
N VAL A 521 3.47 -5.25 -3.84
CA VAL A 521 4.17 -4.35 -4.76
C VAL A 521 3.26 -4.06 -5.95
N PHE A 522 2.82 -2.81 -6.06
CA PHE A 522 1.95 -2.36 -7.14
C PHE A 522 2.76 -2.00 -8.39
N LEU A 523 3.80 -1.18 -8.21
CA LEU A 523 4.71 -0.74 -9.26
C LEU A 523 6.14 -0.83 -8.73
N GLN A 524 7.06 -1.33 -9.54
CA GLN A 524 8.49 -1.32 -9.22
C GLN A 524 9.29 -0.81 -10.42
N GLY A 525 10.41 -0.13 -10.21
CA GLY A 525 11.33 0.23 -11.29
C GLY A 525 12.80 0.07 -10.88
N GLN A 526 13.68 -0.01 -11.87
CA GLN A 526 15.12 -0.21 -11.66
C GLN A 526 15.94 0.82 -12.47
N PRO A 527 16.34 1.96 -11.86
CA PRO A 527 15.88 2.48 -10.57
C PRO A 527 14.52 3.20 -10.67
N LEU A 528 13.81 3.29 -9.55
CA LEU A 528 12.63 4.14 -9.37
C LEU A 528 12.81 4.97 -8.10
N ASN A 529 13.33 6.18 -8.24
CA ASN A 529 13.55 7.07 -7.11
C ASN A 529 12.25 7.84 -6.82
N VAL A 530 11.19 7.12 -6.48
CA VAL A 530 9.87 7.70 -6.25
C VAL A 530 9.90 8.57 -4.99
N THR A 531 9.47 9.82 -5.12
CA THR A 531 9.52 10.80 -4.02
C THR A 531 8.13 11.16 -3.52
N ASP A 532 7.12 11.15 -4.38
CA ASP A 532 5.74 11.41 -3.94
C ASP A 532 4.69 10.92 -4.96
N LEU A 533 3.42 10.85 -4.56
CA LEU A 533 2.30 10.39 -5.36
C LEU A 533 0.96 11.05 -5.03
N ALA A 534 0.13 11.30 -6.04
CA ALA A 534 -1.18 11.93 -5.90
C ALA A 534 -2.21 11.37 -6.90
N VAL A 535 -3.50 11.50 -6.60
CA VAL A 535 -4.58 11.12 -7.53
C VAL A 535 -5.06 12.34 -8.29
N GLY A 536 -4.99 12.27 -9.63
CA GLY A 536 -5.42 13.35 -10.53
C GLY A 536 -6.94 13.43 -10.71
N PRO A 537 -7.44 14.55 -11.28
CA PRO A 537 -8.87 14.76 -11.56
C PRO A 537 -9.45 13.78 -12.60
N ASP A 538 -8.58 13.13 -13.37
CA ASP A 538 -8.93 12.05 -14.29
C ASP A 538 -9.08 10.68 -13.60
N GLY A 539 -8.78 10.62 -12.29
CA GLY A 539 -8.85 9.43 -11.45
C GLY A 539 -7.65 8.50 -11.57
N TRP A 540 -6.56 8.94 -12.18
CA TRP A 540 -5.33 8.16 -12.30
C TRP A 540 -4.34 8.50 -11.19
N LEU A 541 -3.45 7.55 -10.91
CA LEU A 541 -2.39 7.74 -9.94
C LEU A 541 -1.19 8.38 -10.64
N TYR A 542 -0.72 9.50 -10.12
CA TYR A 542 0.49 10.18 -10.55
C TYR A 542 1.58 9.96 -9.51
N PHE A 543 2.83 9.84 -9.95
CA PHE A 543 3.98 9.87 -9.06
C PHE A 543 5.10 10.70 -9.67
N CYS A 544 5.93 11.29 -8.82
CA CYS A 544 7.15 11.98 -9.24
C CYS A 544 8.39 11.19 -8.81
N THR A 545 9.52 11.50 -9.45
CA THR A 545 10.82 10.97 -9.04
C THR A 545 11.79 12.09 -8.73
N GLY A 546 12.83 11.78 -7.97
CA GLY A 546 13.90 12.72 -7.64
C GLY A 546 14.57 12.41 -6.31
N GLY A 547 14.98 13.47 -5.62
CA GLY A 547 15.71 13.41 -4.35
C GLY A 547 17.18 13.03 -4.54
N ARG A 548 18.04 13.59 -3.67
CA ARG A 548 19.49 13.36 -3.63
C ARG A 548 20.16 13.66 -4.98
N GLY A 549 19.66 14.65 -5.71
CA GLY A 549 20.15 15.08 -7.02
C GLY A 549 19.96 14.05 -8.14
N THR A 550 19.03 13.10 -7.96
CA THR A 550 18.74 12.07 -8.97
C THR A 550 17.78 12.57 -10.05
N LYS A 551 17.58 11.79 -11.11
CA LYS A 551 16.69 12.18 -12.22
C LYS A 551 15.24 12.28 -11.76
N GLY A 552 14.59 13.40 -12.09
CA GLY A 552 13.18 13.57 -11.81
C GLY A 552 12.26 13.23 -12.97
N GLY A 553 11.04 13.75 -12.90
CA GLY A 553 9.98 13.53 -13.87
C GLY A 553 8.64 13.24 -13.20
N VAL A 554 7.58 13.31 -13.98
CA VAL A 554 6.20 13.00 -13.57
C VAL A 554 5.68 11.87 -14.43
N TYR A 555 5.07 10.87 -13.79
CA TYR A 555 4.54 9.69 -14.46
C TYR A 555 3.09 9.47 -14.05
N GLN A 556 2.29 8.94 -14.97
CA GLN A 556 0.88 8.63 -14.77
C GLN A 556 0.67 7.12 -14.90
N VAL A 557 -0.02 6.53 -13.93
CA VAL A 557 -0.41 5.11 -13.92
C VAL A 557 -1.91 5.00 -14.21
N ARG A 558 -2.24 4.45 -15.38
CA ARG A 558 -3.63 4.32 -15.84
C ARG A 558 -4.06 2.87 -15.98
N TRP A 559 -5.28 2.57 -15.55
CA TRP A 559 -5.90 1.29 -15.85
C TRP A 559 -6.33 1.22 -17.32
N ARG A 560 -6.00 0.13 -18.00
CA ARG A 560 -6.32 -0.13 -19.42
C ARG A 560 -7.73 -0.68 -19.64
N GLY A 561 -8.45 -0.99 -18.58
CA GLY A 561 -9.83 -1.44 -18.66
C GLY A 561 -10.80 -0.29 -18.97
N THR A 562 -12.08 -0.63 -19.04
CA THR A 562 -13.14 0.33 -19.34
C THR A 562 -14.07 0.46 -18.15
N VAL A 563 -14.26 1.68 -17.68
CA VAL A 563 -15.21 2.01 -16.62
C VAL A 563 -16.58 2.26 -17.27
N PRO A 564 -17.66 1.54 -16.88
CA PRO A 564 -18.99 1.76 -17.43
C PRO A 564 -19.48 3.20 -17.22
N ASP A 565 -20.21 3.75 -18.18
CA ASP A 565 -20.76 5.12 -18.07
C ASP A 565 -21.71 5.29 -16.88
N SER A 566 -22.38 4.21 -16.45
CA SER A 566 -23.21 4.21 -15.25
C SER A 566 -22.42 4.45 -13.96
N VAL A 567 -21.14 4.06 -13.92
CA VAL A 567 -20.25 4.28 -12.76
C VAL A 567 -19.72 5.71 -12.77
N LYS A 568 -19.37 6.24 -13.96
CA LYS A 568 -18.92 7.62 -14.13
C LYS A 568 -20.04 8.65 -13.91
N ASN A 569 -21.29 8.25 -14.06
CA ASN A 569 -22.44 9.12 -13.83
C ASN A 569 -22.70 9.29 -12.32
N LEU A 570 -22.14 10.35 -11.75
CA LEU A 570 -22.32 10.73 -10.35
C LEU A 570 -23.73 11.28 -10.04
N GLY A 571 -24.58 11.48 -11.05
CA GLY A 571 -25.88 12.12 -10.91
C GLY A 571 -25.77 13.65 -10.89
N ASN A 572 -26.69 14.31 -10.19
CA ASN A 572 -26.90 15.75 -10.22
C ASN A 572 -27.28 16.30 -8.84
N GLY A 573 -27.01 17.60 -8.62
CA GLY A 573 -27.24 18.26 -7.33
C GLY A 573 -26.52 17.56 -6.17
N ILE A 574 -27.25 17.32 -5.07
CA ILE A 574 -26.68 16.69 -3.87
C ILE A 574 -26.13 15.29 -4.13
N ALA A 575 -26.74 14.51 -5.02
CA ALA A 575 -26.25 13.17 -5.35
C ALA A 575 -24.85 13.24 -5.99
N LYS A 576 -24.62 14.23 -6.85
CA LYS A 576 -23.31 14.48 -7.45
C LYS A 576 -22.29 14.84 -6.38
N ALA A 577 -22.62 15.77 -5.46
CA ALA A 577 -21.72 16.20 -4.39
C ALA A 577 -21.33 15.03 -3.45
N ILE A 578 -22.30 14.21 -3.04
CA ILE A 578 -22.07 13.03 -2.19
C ILE A 578 -21.22 11.97 -2.89
N ARG A 579 -21.34 11.83 -4.21
CA ARG A 579 -20.63 10.80 -4.98
C ARG A 579 -19.31 11.27 -5.59
N GLN A 580 -18.91 12.52 -5.37
CA GLN A 580 -17.62 12.99 -5.84
C GLN A 580 -16.49 12.13 -5.21
N PRO A 581 -15.60 11.53 -5.99
CA PRO A 581 -14.46 10.77 -5.46
C PRO A 581 -13.39 11.69 -4.86
N GLN A 582 -12.47 11.14 -4.07
CA GLN A 582 -11.21 11.80 -3.70
C GLN A 582 -11.39 13.15 -2.98
N LEU A 583 -12.15 13.16 -1.86
CA LEU A 583 -12.50 14.38 -1.12
C LEU A 583 -11.28 15.14 -0.55
N ASP A 584 -10.20 14.42 -0.29
CA ASP A 584 -8.89 14.92 0.14
C ASP A 584 -8.16 15.74 -0.94
N ALA A 585 -8.57 15.64 -2.22
CA ALA A 585 -8.00 16.44 -3.29
C ALA A 585 -8.69 17.81 -3.45
N ALA A 586 -7.91 18.84 -3.78
CA ALA A 586 -8.42 20.21 -3.92
C ALA A 586 -9.41 20.38 -5.08
N TRP A 587 -9.17 19.72 -6.21
CA TRP A 587 -10.07 19.74 -7.38
C TRP A 587 -11.47 19.18 -7.06
N THR A 588 -11.56 18.14 -6.22
CA THR A 588 -12.84 17.59 -5.74
C THR A 588 -13.57 18.61 -4.87
N ARG A 589 -12.86 19.22 -3.91
CA ARG A 589 -13.45 20.23 -3.03
C ARG A 589 -13.99 21.42 -3.82
N GLN A 590 -13.28 21.84 -4.87
CA GLN A 590 -13.71 22.92 -5.75
C GLN A 590 -14.98 22.57 -6.53
N GLU A 591 -15.10 21.34 -7.02
CA GLU A 591 -16.32 20.87 -7.69
C GLU A 591 -17.51 20.84 -6.72
N ILE A 592 -17.31 20.37 -5.48
CA ILE A 592 -18.35 20.38 -4.44
C ILE A 592 -18.75 21.82 -4.07
N ALA A 593 -17.79 22.73 -3.93
CA ALA A 593 -18.04 24.14 -3.65
C ALA A 593 -18.90 24.79 -4.77
N SER A 594 -18.65 24.41 -6.03
CA SER A 594 -19.43 24.86 -7.18
C SER A 594 -20.87 24.33 -7.12
N LEU A 595 -21.06 23.04 -6.83
CA LEU A 595 -22.39 22.44 -6.65
C LEU A 595 -23.17 23.06 -5.49
N LYS A 596 -22.50 23.35 -4.37
CA LYS A 596 -23.11 24.08 -3.24
C LYS A 596 -23.60 25.45 -3.69
N ARG A 597 -22.79 26.19 -4.46
CA ARG A 597 -23.16 27.52 -4.97
C ARG A 597 -24.36 27.45 -5.90
N GLU A 598 -24.40 26.47 -6.80
CA GLU A 598 -25.54 26.24 -7.71
C GLU A 598 -26.84 25.90 -6.97
N MET A 599 -26.75 25.11 -5.89
CA MET A 599 -27.91 24.73 -5.07
C MET A 599 -28.44 25.87 -4.19
N GLY A 600 -27.58 26.85 -3.86
CA GLY A 600 -27.93 27.98 -3.01
C GLY A 600 -28.54 27.53 -1.67
N GLY A 601 -29.68 28.11 -1.30
CA GLY A 601 -30.35 27.81 -0.02
C GLY A 601 -30.78 26.35 0.16
N ALA A 602 -30.93 25.58 -0.92
CA ALA A 602 -31.35 24.18 -0.83
C ALA A 602 -30.22 23.22 -0.37
N TRP A 603 -28.97 23.69 -0.31
CA TRP A 603 -27.82 22.89 0.10
C TRP A 603 -28.00 22.32 1.51
N ALA A 604 -28.29 23.19 2.48
CA ALA A 604 -28.34 22.84 3.90
C ALA A 604 -29.35 21.71 4.19
N ASP A 605 -30.59 21.86 3.73
CA ASP A 605 -31.65 20.86 3.94
C ASP A 605 -31.33 19.54 3.25
N LYS A 606 -30.72 19.59 2.05
CA LYS A 606 -30.44 18.39 1.26
C LYS A 606 -29.28 17.58 1.85
N VAL A 607 -28.17 18.22 2.24
CA VAL A 607 -27.03 17.51 2.83
C VAL A 607 -27.40 16.92 4.20
N ALA A 608 -28.10 17.68 5.04
CA ALA A 608 -28.59 17.20 6.33
C ALA A 608 -29.60 16.05 6.16
N GLY A 609 -30.50 16.15 5.16
CA GLY A 609 -31.43 15.07 4.82
C GLY A 609 -30.73 13.78 4.40
N VAL A 610 -29.60 13.87 3.68
CA VAL A 610 -28.79 12.69 3.33
C VAL A 610 -28.18 12.06 4.60
N ALA A 611 -27.60 12.86 5.48
CA ALA A 611 -27.00 12.37 6.74
C ALA A 611 -28.03 11.69 7.66
N PHE A 612 -29.24 12.25 7.74
CA PHE A 612 -30.28 11.80 8.66
C PHE A 612 -31.05 10.56 8.19
N SER A 613 -31.32 10.43 6.89
CA SER A 613 -32.18 9.34 6.39
C SER A 613 -31.51 7.96 6.43
N ASP A 614 -32.12 7.02 7.15
CA ASP A 614 -31.71 5.61 7.20
C ASP A 614 -31.99 4.85 5.88
N GLU A 615 -32.65 5.47 4.90
CA GLU A 615 -32.76 4.91 3.54
C GLU A 615 -31.44 5.01 2.75
N ASN A 616 -30.53 5.91 3.17
CA ASN A 616 -29.21 6.05 2.57
C ASN A 616 -28.22 5.06 3.18
N THR A 617 -27.23 4.64 2.38
CA THR A 617 -26.14 3.80 2.87
C THR A 617 -25.27 4.54 3.88
N SER A 618 -24.53 3.81 4.72
CA SER A 618 -23.62 4.44 5.69
C SER A 618 -22.56 5.29 5.01
N GLU A 619 -22.04 4.89 3.85
CA GLU A 619 -21.05 5.69 3.13
C GLU A 619 -21.59 7.06 2.72
N PHE A 620 -22.83 7.13 2.21
CA PHE A 620 -23.46 8.40 1.84
C PHE A 620 -23.76 9.29 3.05
N ARG A 621 -24.15 8.68 4.18
CA ARG A 621 -24.42 9.42 5.41
C ARG A 621 -23.15 9.98 6.03
N ILE A 622 -22.08 9.20 6.07
CA ILE A 622 -20.75 9.63 6.52
C ILE A 622 -20.23 10.74 5.63
N ARG A 623 -20.31 10.56 4.30
CA ARG A 623 -19.91 11.60 3.36
C ARG A 623 -20.73 12.88 3.54
N ALA A 624 -22.03 12.78 3.78
CA ALA A 624 -22.86 13.96 4.07
C ALA A 624 -22.38 14.71 5.32
N LEU A 625 -21.98 13.99 6.38
CA LEU A 625 -21.38 14.59 7.57
C LEU A 625 -20.03 15.28 7.27
N ASP A 626 -19.18 14.68 6.43
CA ASP A 626 -17.95 15.35 5.95
C ASP A 626 -18.27 16.64 5.19
N LEU A 627 -19.25 16.61 4.29
CA LEU A 627 -19.63 17.79 3.52
C LEU A 627 -20.26 18.88 4.39
N MET A 628 -21.03 18.50 5.40
CA MET A 628 -21.54 19.42 6.42
C MET A 628 -20.40 20.06 7.20
N GLN A 629 -19.39 19.30 7.61
CA GLN A 629 -18.24 19.83 8.35
C GLN A 629 -17.40 20.79 7.49
N LEU A 630 -17.06 20.39 6.26
CA LEU A 630 -16.14 21.15 5.40
C LEU A 630 -16.82 22.32 4.67
N PHE A 631 -18.08 22.17 4.29
CA PHE A 631 -18.81 23.16 3.48
C PHE A 631 -19.99 23.78 4.21
N GLY A 632 -20.33 23.36 5.43
CA GLY A 632 -21.48 23.85 6.16
C GLY A 632 -22.82 23.31 5.63
N PRO A 633 -23.94 23.45 6.38
CA PRO A 633 -23.94 23.88 7.77
C PRO A 633 -23.21 22.83 8.63
N THR A 634 -22.43 23.30 9.60
CA THR A 634 -21.75 22.43 10.56
C THR A 634 -22.80 21.54 11.26
N PRO A 635 -22.53 20.23 11.45
CA PRO A 635 -23.44 19.36 12.18
C PRO A 635 -23.79 19.94 13.56
N THR A 636 -25.07 20.04 13.88
CA THR A 636 -25.53 20.59 15.16
C THR A 636 -25.45 19.54 16.27
N PRO A 637 -25.26 19.92 17.55
CA PRO A 637 -25.32 19.00 18.69
C PRO A 637 -26.54 18.06 18.67
N GLU A 638 -27.73 18.56 18.33
CA GLU A 638 -28.96 17.77 18.28
C GLU A 638 -28.93 16.69 17.20
N LEU A 639 -28.39 17.02 16.02
CA LEU A 639 -28.20 16.07 14.92
C LEU A 639 -27.20 14.99 15.32
N LEU A 640 -26.07 15.38 15.91
CA LEU A 640 -25.04 14.43 16.34
C LEU A 640 -25.58 13.49 17.43
N LEU A 641 -26.31 14.01 18.42
CA LEU A 641 -26.96 13.18 19.43
C LEU A 641 -28.02 12.24 18.85
N ALA A 642 -28.72 12.63 17.79
CA ALA A 642 -29.65 11.72 17.11
C ALA A 642 -28.91 10.62 16.34
N LEU A 643 -27.82 10.98 15.64
CA LEU A 643 -27.04 10.05 14.83
C LEU A 643 -26.15 9.12 15.67
N SER A 644 -25.83 9.48 16.91
CA SER A 644 -25.12 8.59 17.85
C SER A 644 -25.94 7.36 18.23
N GLU A 645 -27.26 7.37 17.98
CA GLU A 645 -28.15 6.22 18.17
C GLU A 645 -28.40 5.42 16.88
N SER A 646 -27.70 5.76 15.78
CA SER A 646 -27.88 5.10 14.49
C SER A 646 -27.68 3.57 14.59
N PRO A 647 -28.50 2.76 13.88
CA PRO A 647 -28.30 1.31 13.85
C PRO A 647 -26.94 0.92 13.26
N ASN A 648 -26.37 1.76 12.39
CA ASN A 648 -25.10 1.53 11.72
C ASN A 648 -23.91 2.07 12.54
N GLU A 649 -22.94 1.20 12.81
CA GLU A 649 -21.77 1.54 13.65
C GLU A 649 -20.80 2.54 13.01
N GLN A 650 -20.65 2.55 11.68
CA GLN A 650 -19.76 3.51 11.01
C GLN A 650 -20.33 4.93 11.11
N VAL A 651 -21.66 5.07 11.04
CA VAL A 651 -22.34 6.35 11.27
C VAL A 651 -22.15 6.81 12.71
N ARG A 652 -22.29 5.91 13.70
CA ARG A 652 -22.04 6.25 15.11
C ARG A 652 -20.58 6.66 15.35
N ALA A 653 -19.62 5.94 14.79
CA ALA A 653 -18.20 6.29 14.89
C ALA A 653 -17.89 7.66 14.28
N LYS A 654 -18.38 7.92 13.06
CA LYS A 654 -18.23 9.24 12.42
C LYS A 654 -18.85 10.36 13.25
N THR A 655 -20.02 10.09 13.82
CA THR A 655 -20.72 11.03 14.69
C THR A 655 -19.91 11.33 15.94
N ALA A 656 -19.36 10.31 16.61
CA ALA A 656 -18.49 10.47 17.77
C ALA A 656 -17.26 11.33 17.45
N GLN A 657 -16.63 11.15 16.29
CA GLN A 657 -15.51 11.99 15.85
C GLN A 657 -15.90 13.48 15.79
N LEU A 658 -17.06 13.79 15.21
CA LEU A 658 -17.54 15.16 15.06
C LEU A 658 -18.05 15.77 16.37
N MET A 659 -18.58 14.95 17.28
CA MET A 659 -18.97 15.37 18.63
C MET A 659 -17.80 15.98 19.41
N ALA A 660 -16.55 15.58 19.13
CA ALA A 660 -15.36 16.19 19.75
C ALA A 660 -15.23 17.70 19.47
N LEU A 661 -15.81 18.18 18.37
CA LEU A 661 -15.81 19.60 17.97
C LEU A 661 -16.83 20.44 18.75
N HIS A 662 -17.72 19.80 19.52
CA HIS A 662 -18.75 20.44 20.33
C HIS A 662 -18.50 20.23 21.83
N ARG A 663 -17.24 20.35 22.27
CA ARG A 663 -16.81 20.10 23.65
C ARG A 663 -17.51 20.95 24.72
N GLU A 664 -18.05 22.10 24.33
CA GLU A 664 -18.80 23.01 25.22
C GLU A 664 -20.24 22.54 25.50
N ASP A 665 -20.76 21.58 24.73
CA ASP A 665 -22.13 21.06 24.89
C ASP A 665 -22.16 19.85 25.84
N GLU A 666 -22.74 20.04 27.02
CA GLU A 666 -22.86 18.98 28.04
C GLU A 666 -23.68 17.76 27.58
N GLY A 667 -24.63 17.96 26.66
CA GLY A 667 -25.41 16.88 26.05
C GLY A 667 -24.51 15.99 25.20
N VAL A 668 -23.71 16.61 24.33
CA VAL A 668 -22.72 15.94 23.48
C VAL A 668 -21.70 15.18 24.31
N ILE A 669 -21.11 15.79 25.34
CA ILE A 669 -20.13 15.10 26.20
C ILE A 669 -20.76 13.90 26.91
N ARG A 670 -21.99 14.02 27.41
CA ARG A 670 -22.71 12.87 28.00
C ARG A 670 -22.97 11.77 26.97
N GLY A 671 -23.34 12.14 25.74
CA GLY A 671 -23.51 11.21 24.63
C GLY A 671 -22.21 10.45 24.31
N LEU A 672 -21.08 11.15 24.19
CA LEU A 672 -19.76 10.56 23.98
C LEU A 672 -19.37 9.59 25.11
N ILE A 673 -19.59 9.96 26.37
CA ILE A 673 -19.36 9.07 27.53
C ILE A 673 -20.30 7.85 27.49
N GLY A 674 -21.49 7.97 26.88
CA GLY A 674 -22.38 6.85 26.60
C GLY A 674 -21.80 5.87 25.59
N LEU A 675 -21.19 6.37 24.52
CA LEU A 675 -20.60 5.56 23.43
C LEU A 675 -19.38 4.72 23.86
N LEU A 676 -18.80 4.97 25.04
CA LEU A 676 -17.80 4.08 25.64
C LEU A 676 -18.38 2.67 25.91
N GLU A 677 -19.68 2.54 26.11
CA GLU A 677 -20.39 1.28 26.33
C GLU A 677 -20.98 0.70 25.03
N ASP A 678 -20.62 1.24 23.86
CA ASP A 678 -21.11 0.75 22.57
C ASP A 678 -20.69 -0.71 22.32
N ARG A 679 -21.55 -1.46 21.62
CA ARG A 679 -21.29 -2.85 21.22
C ARG A 679 -20.18 -3.00 20.19
N SER A 680 -19.80 -1.92 19.51
CA SER A 680 -18.84 -1.91 18.41
C SER A 680 -17.51 -1.31 18.87
N SER A 681 -16.44 -2.11 18.80
CA SER A 681 -15.09 -1.68 19.19
C SER A 681 -14.60 -0.43 18.44
N PRO A 682 -14.82 -0.27 17.12
CA PRO A 682 -14.52 0.99 16.44
C PRO A 682 -15.23 2.21 17.03
N VAL A 683 -16.49 2.08 17.46
CA VAL A 683 -17.23 3.19 18.08
C VAL A 683 -16.64 3.52 19.46
N GLN A 684 -16.31 2.51 20.26
CA GLN A 684 -15.66 2.70 21.56
C GLN A 684 -14.31 3.41 21.40
N GLN A 685 -13.49 2.98 20.43
CA GLN A 685 -12.20 3.59 20.13
C GLN A 685 -12.38 5.06 19.75
N THR A 686 -13.25 5.37 18.77
CA THR A 686 -13.48 6.76 18.35
C THR A 686 -14.07 7.61 19.46
N ALA A 687 -14.92 7.06 20.33
CA ALA A 687 -15.44 7.78 21.49
C ALA A 687 -14.33 8.13 22.51
N CYS A 688 -13.38 7.22 22.75
CA CYS A 688 -12.21 7.53 23.58
C CYS A 688 -11.36 8.65 22.97
N GLU A 689 -11.06 8.55 21.68
CA GLU A 689 -10.28 9.55 20.94
C GLU A 689 -10.98 10.92 20.92
N ALA A 690 -12.29 10.94 20.72
CA ALA A 690 -13.10 12.15 20.77
C ALA A 690 -13.10 12.81 22.16
N LEU A 691 -13.18 12.02 23.24
CA LEU A 691 -13.10 12.53 24.62
C LEU A 691 -11.71 13.05 24.97
N LEU A 692 -10.64 12.43 24.44
CA LEU A 692 -9.27 12.92 24.57
C LEU A 692 -9.12 14.29 23.92
N ARG A 693 -9.60 14.41 22.69
CA ARG A 693 -9.60 15.66 21.93
C ARG A 693 -10.45 16.75 22.57
N ALA A 694 -11.58 16.40 23.18
CA ALA A 694 -12.41 17.34 23.92
C ALA A 694 -11.79 17.79 25.27
N ASP A 695 -10.65 17.20 25.67
CA ASP A 695 -9.97 17.40 26.95
C ASP A 695 -10.88 17.19 28.17
N VAL A 696 -11.66 16.10 28.14
CA VAL A 696 -12.65 15.77 29.18
C VAL A 696 -12.10 14.73 30.17
N GLN A 697 -12.34 14.97 31.46
CA GLN A 697 -12.10 13.97 32.49
C GLN A 697 -13.24 12.96 32.55
N VAL A 698 -12.91 11.67 32.43
CA VAL A 698 -13.88 10.57 32.43
C VAL A 698 -13.73 9.75 33.72
N PRO A 699 -14.80 9.57 34.51
CA PRO A 699 -14.71 8.80 35.76
C PRO A 699 -14.22 7.37 35.53
N TYR A 700 -13.33 6.88 36.41
CA TYR A 700 -12.73 5.54 36.33
C TYR A 700 -13.74 4.41 36.06
N ARG A 701 -14.90 4.43 36.74
CA ARG A 701 -15.98 3.44 36.54
C ARG A 701 -16.46 3.29 35.10
N ARG A 702 -16.34 4.34 34.28
CA ARG A 702 -16.72 4.35 32.86
C ARG A 702 -15.58 3.85 31.96
N LEU A 703 -14.34 3.99 32.41
CA LEU A 703 -13.14 3.53 31.70
C LEU A 703 -12.79 2.07 32.02
N ARG A 704 -13.10 1.58 33.23
CA ARG A 704 -12.76 0.22 33.69
C ARG A 704 -13.08 -0.88 32.66
N PRO A 705 -14.29 -0.95 32.07
CA PRO A 705 -14.61 -2.01 31.11
C PRO A 705 -13.73 -2.00 29.86
N LEU A 706 -13.15 -0.85 29.50
CA LEU A 706 -12.32 -0.70 28.31
C LEU A 706 -10.93 -1.30 28.49
N PHE A 707 -10.44 -1.42 29.73
CA PHE A 707 -9.14 -2.06 30.02
C PHE A 707 -9.17 -3.58 29.81
N GLU A 708 -10.35 -4.19 29.78
CA GLU A 708 -10.54 -5.61 29.45
C GLU A 708 -10.56 -5.87 27.92
N SER A 709 -10.53 -4.81 27.11
CA SER A 709 -10.54 -4.94 25.66
C SER A 709 -9.28 -5.67 25.16
N LYS A 710 -9.46 -6.48 24.12
CA LYS A 710 -8.34 -7.11 23.39
C LYS A 710 -7.75 -6.20 22.33
N ASP A 711 -8.42 -5.11 22.01
CA ASP A 711 -7.90 -4.09 21.09
C ASP A 711 -7.01 -3.13 21.89
N THR A 712 -5.71 -3.15 21.60
CA THR A 712 -4.71 -2.33 22.28
C THR A 712 -4.92 -0.84 22.05
N ARG A 713 -5.61 -0.42 20.98
CA ARG A 713 -5.93 0.99 20.73
C ARG A 713 -7.00 1.49 21.70
N ILE A 714 -7.98 0.65 22.03
CA ILE A 714 -9.02 0.98 23.01
C ILE A 714 -8.40 1.09 24.41
N THR A 715 -7.61 0.09 24.82
CA THR A 715 -6.97 0.11 26.14
C THR A 715 -5.99 1.29 26.25
N TRP A 716 -5.25 1.61 25.19
CA TRP A 716 -4.39 2.78 25.10
C TRP A 716 -5.16 4.09 25.28
N ALA A 717 -6.21 4.32 24.48
CA ALA A 717 -6.98 5.55 24.54
C ALA A 717 -7.71 5.70 25.89
N ALA A 718 -8.24 4.62 26.45
CA ALA A 718 -8.84 4.60 27.79
C ALA A 718 -7.80 4.94 28.87
N ARG A 719 -6.57 4.43 28.76
CA ARG A 719 -5.47 4.80 29.66
C ARG A 719 -5.14 6.28 29.55
N ARG A 720 -5.01 6.81 28.32
CA ARG A 720 -4.74 8.24 28.10
C ARG A 720 -5.83 9.12 28.74
N LEU A 721 -7.10 8.68 28.72
CA LEU A 721 -8.20 9.37 29.40
C LEU A 721 -8.05 9.30 30.93
N LEU A 722 -7.68 8.13 31.46
CA LEU A 722 -7.44 7.97 32.89
C LEU A 722 -6.31 8.86 33.40
N GLU A 723 -5.27 9.08 32.58
CA GLU A 723 -4.16 10.00 32.88
C GLU A 723 -4.60 11.47 32.97
N ARG A 724 -5.79 11.84 32.47
CA ARG A 724 -6.39 13.17 32.65
C ARG A 724 -7.07 13.32 34.01
N VAL A 725 -7.34 12.23 34.71
CA VAL A 725 -8.02 12.21 36.01
C VAL A 725 -7.00 12.19 37.15
N PRO A 726 -7.12 13.06 38.16
CA PRO A 726 -6.25 13.04 39.34
C PRO A 726 -6.19 11.64 39.98
N SER A 727 -4.98 11.18 40.30
CA SER A 727 -4.76 9.80 40.74
C SER A 727 -5.51 9.42 42.02
N ASP A 728 -5.75 10.39 42.90
CA ASP A 728 -6.49 10.21 44.15
C ASP A 728 -7.98 9.93 43.95
N GLU A 729 -8.54 10.21 42.78
CA GLU A 729 -9.94 9.93 42.47
C GLU A 729 -10.18 8.47 42.02
N TRP A 730 -9.15 7.78 41.52
CA TRP A 730 -9.30 6.45 40.93
C TRP A 730 -8.37 5.36 41.48
N ARG A 731 -7.22 5.73 42.06
CA ARG A 731 -6.19 4.75 42.50
C ARG A 731 -6.75 3.72 43.47
N ASP A 732 -7.49 4.15 44.48
CA ASP A 732 -7.97 3.24 45.52
C ASP A 732 -9.01 2.27 44.94
N GLN A 733 -9.89 2.75 44.03
CA GLN A 733 -10.83 1.89 43.29
C GLN A 733 -10.11 0.86 42.42
N ALA A 734 -9.02 1.26 41.74
CA ALA A 734 -8.24 0.35 40.90
C ALA A 734 -7.47 -0.70 41.72
N LEU A 735 -6.96 -0.34 42.91
CA LEU A 735 -6.26 -1.27 43.80
C LEU A 735 -7.20 -2.28 44.48
N GLU A 736 -8.47 -1.92 44.64
CA GLU A 736 -9.52 -2.78 45.20
C GLU A 736 -10.17 -3.69 44.14
N ASP A 737 -9.94 -3.45 42.84
CA ASP A 737 -10.50 -4.25 41.76
C ASP A 737 -9.86 -5.65 41.72
N GLU A 738 -10.68 -6.70 41.72
CA GLU A 738 -10.21 -8.10 41.65
C GLU A 738 -9.66 -8.46 40.26
N SER A 739 -9.85 -7.59 39.25
CA SER A 739 -9.28 -7.72 37.91
C SER A 739 -8.84 -6.33 37.41
N PRO A 740 -7.73 -5.80 37.95
CA PRO A 740 -7.29 -4.42 37.74
C PRO A 740 -6.66 -4.16 36.37
#